data_AF-A0A959YS24-F1
#
_entry.id   AF-A0A959YS24-F1
#
_cell.length_a   1.000
_cell.length_b   1.000
_cell.length_c   1.000
_cell.angle_alpha   90.00
_cell.angle_beta   90.00
_cell.angle_gamma   90.00
#
_symmetry.space_group_name_H-M   'P 1'
#
loop_
_entity.id
_entity.type
_entity.pdbx_description
1 polymer ?
#
loop_
_entity_poly.entity_id
_entity_poly.type
_entity_poly.pdbx_seq_one_letter_code
_entity_poly.pdbx_strand_id
1 'polypeptide(L)'
;MKTFTKLFLLLGFFISSIAFGGEVVFRVDMSLQTVPPEGVHIAGNFQGWNPSNTIMTDAGNNIYTYTSTFPEGSELEYKFINGDEWGEDESVPSGCAQNNNRYLNVPLNDTILVAVCFGSCEPCGNPTTVTLQVDMSEQTVSSNGVHVAGSFQGWNPASTEMTNQGNGIYSATVSVSENETIQYKFINGNDWSGEESVPASCGVSNGVGGYNRFYEVPAGGGTVGVVCFGTCYPCGFVPTEVDVTFRVDMSLEDVSADGVHLAGAFQGWDPGADQMTLIGDDVYEITFTLWYGDHHQYKFINGTTWDDEETVPEACGEDNGQGGYNRFIDVPSVDTVLDVVCFSSCEPCGEPPVEVEVTFSVDMSEQTVSPDGIHIAGSFQGWDPAASPMADMGENIYEASFMLWSDEVHQYKFINGITFDDAETVPAACGVDDGQGGFNRYIDVPVVDTATQLVCFSSCDSCGYIPVEVEVTFAIDMSEEILSAEGVHLAGSFQGWDPGATEMTETGINLYEVTLTLTEGDFHEFKYINGITWDDSESVPQECGTDDGQGGYNRFFIVPDVDTTFVGVCFGECQPCDYGIFDHDSENLLAMQISPNPADQWIQVEYTNPGNGTVELSIINMMGVQVFKQDYTAKSIGKSTLGANLSQLSKGLYLCNLIWRGNSEAYTQSARIMVK
;
A
#
# COMPACT_ATOMS: atom_id res chain seq x y z
N MET A 1 65.94 16.93 -60.64
CA MET A 1 67.34 16.57 -60.35
C MET A 1 67.49 16.46 -58.84
N LYS A 2 67.82 15.24 -58.37
CA LYS A 2 68.15 14.81 -56.99
C LYS A 2 67.03 14.69 -55.95
N THR A 3 66.62 13.43 -55.81
CA THR A 3 66.07 12.73 -54.64
C THR A 3 66.90 12.95 -53.37
N PHE A 4 66.26 13.14 -52.21
CA PHE A 4 66.78 12.75 -50.89
C PHE A 4 65.63 12.36 -49.96
N THR A 5 65.83 11.24 -49.29
CA THR A 5 64.86 10.39 -48.59
C THR A 5 64.53 10.90 -47.18
N LYS A 6 63.27 10.75 -46.76
CA LYS A 6 62.77 10.94 -45.40
C LYS A 6 63.45 9.95 -44.42
N LEU A 7 63.90 10.44 -43.27
CA LEU A 7 64.06 9.61 -42.05
C LEU A 7 63.45 10.40 -40.88
N PHE A 8 62.27 9.95 -40.43
CA PHE A 8 61.58 10.45 -39.25
C PHE A 8 62.24 9.82 -38.02
N LEU A 9 62.81 10.62 -37.13
CA LEU A 9 63.23 10.19 -35.80
C LEU A 9 62.14 10.63 -34.82
N LEU A 10 61.30 9.69 -34.37
CA LEU A 10 60.30 9.93 -33.32
C LEU A 10 61.02 9.96 -31.97
N LEU A 11 61.08 11.12 -31.32
CA LEU A 11 61.43 11.22 -29.89
C LEU A 11 60.11 11.09 -29.11
N GLY A 12 59.87 9.92 -28.52
CA GLY A 12 58.72 9.69 -27.65
C GLY A 12 58.91 10.42 -26.31
N PHE A 13 58.12 11.45 -26.08
CA PHE A 13 57.88 12.00 -24.74
C PHE A 13 56.82 11.12 -24.07
N PHE A 14 57.24 10.25 -23.14
CA PHE A 14 56.32 9.61 -22.20
C PHE A 14 55.85 10.68 -21.22
N ILE A 15 54.65 11.21 -21.42
CA ILE A 15 53.92 11.92 -20.36
C ILE A 15 53.34 10.83 -19.47
N SER A 16 53.96 10.62 -18.31
CA SER A 16 53.37 9.85 -17.22
C SER A 16 52.11 10.59 -16.77
N SER A 17 50.94 10.04 -17.05
CA SER A 17 49.68 10.49 -16.47
C SER A 17 49.79 10.34 -14.95
N ILE A 18 49.75 11.45 -14.22
CA ILE A 18 49.63 11.45 -12.77
C ILE A 18 48.16 11.13 -12.48
N ALA A 19 47.87 9.94 -11.97
CA ALA A 19 46.54 9.62 -11.46
C ALA A 19 46.29 10.47 -10.21
N PHE A 20 45.25 11.29 -10.23
CA PHE A 20 44.74 11.95 -9.03
C PHE A 20 43.83 10.94 -8.32
N GLY A 21 44.15 10.61 -7.07
CA GLY A 21 43.35 9.75 -6.21
C GLY A 21 42.41 10.55 -5.31
N GLY A 22 41.25 9.99 -4.97
CA GLY A 22 40.30 10.57 -4.01
C GLY A 22 40.74 10.37 -2.56
N GLU A 23 40.39 11.31 -1.67
CA GLU A 23 40.47 11.16 -0.22
C GLU A 23 39.37 10.21 0.27
N VAL A 24 39.73 9.21 1.07
CA VAL A 24 38.80 8.25 1.65
C VAL A 24 38.80 8.42 3.17
N VAL A 25 37.60 8.58 3.74
CA VAL A 25 37.37 8.59 5.20
C VAL A 25 36.74 7.26 5.61
N PHE A 26 37.53 6.40 6.25
CA PHE A 26 37.06 5.17 6.89
C PHE A 26 36.39 5.49 8.22
N ARG A 27 35.28 4.83 8.53
CA ARG A 27 34.47 5.09 9.73
C ARG A 27 34.00 3.77 10.35
N VAL A 28 34.21 3.60 11.65
CA VAL A 28 33.69 2.48 12.43
C VAL A 28 33.00 2.99 13.69
N ASP A 29 31.83 2.45 13.98
CA ASP A 29 31.07 2.74 15.19
C ASP A 29 31.39 1.70 16.27
N MET A 30 31.91 2.19 17.39
CA MET A 30 32.33 1.41 18.55
C MET A 30 31.33 1.49 19.70
N SER A 31 30.12 2.02 19.49
CA SER A 31 29.10 2.23 20.53
C SER A 31 28.69 0.96 21.28
N LEU A 32 28.81 -0.21 20.66
CA LEU A 32 28.54 -1.51 21.27
C LEU A 32 29.80 -2.21 21.82
N GLN A 33 30.96 -1.56 21.76
CA GLN A 33 32.24 -2.11 22.19
C GLN A 33 32.79 -1.36 23.41
N THR A 34 33.57 -2.06 24.22
CA THR A 34 34.46 -1.39 25.20
C THR A 34 35.80 -1.16 24.53
N VAL A 35 36.19 0.10 24.35
CA VAL A 35 37.46 0.47 23.71
C VAL A 35 38.60 0.44 24.74
N PRO A 36 39.69 -0.33 24.51
CA PRO A 36 40.81 -0.41 25.43
C PRO A 36 41.70 0.85 25.35
N PRO A 37 42.62 1.09 26.32
CA PRO A 37 43.50 2.27 26.34
C PRO A 37 44.39 2.44 25.08
N GLU A 38 44.69 1.33 24.40
CA GLU A 38 45.44 1.27 23.16
C GLU A 38 44.66 1.91 21.99
N GLY A 39 43.34 2.02 22.09
CA GLY A 39 42.47 2.70 21.13
C GLY A 39 42.00 1.79 20.00
N VAL A 40 41.54 2.40 18.90
CA VAL A 40 41.01 1.70 17.71
C VAL A 40 41.97 1.90 16.55
N HIS A 41 42.29 0.84 15.83
CA HIS A 41 43.21 0.87 14.69
C HIS A 41 42.55 0.33 13.42
N ILE A 42 43.19 0.61 12.27
CA ILE A 42 42.84 0.02 10.98
C ILE A 42 44.08 -0.66 10.37
N ALA A 43 43.91 -1.91 9.94
CA ALA A 43 44.94 -2.71 9.27
C ALA A 43 44.44 -3.17 7.89
N GLY A 44 45.32 -3.32 6.91
CA GLY A 44 44.91 -3.51 5.52
C GLY A 44 46.07 -3.59 4.53
N ASN A 45 45.77 -3.83 3.26
CA ASN A 45 46.81 -3.97 2.24
C ASN A 45 47.63 -2.67 2.02
N PHE A 46 47.09 -1.50 2.34
CA PHE A 46 47.71 -0.20 2.13
C PHE A 46 48.81 0.19 3.14
N GLN A 47 48.95 -0.54 4.25
CA GLN A 47 50.02 -0.29 5.24
C GLN A 47 50.74 -1.56 5.70
N GLY A 48 50.54 -2.68 5.00
CA GLY A 48 51.24 -3.93 5.24
C GLY A 48 50.63 -4.84 6.31
N TRP A 49 49.32 -4.75 6.57
CA TRP A 49 48.58 -5.55 7.55
C TRP A 49 49.19 -5.53 8.96
N ASN A 50 49.56 -4.34 9.45
CA ASN A 50 50.07 -4.17 10.81
C ASN A 50 48.98 -3.56 11.72
N PRO A 51 48.49 -4.29 12.74
CA PRO A 51 47.37 -3.89 13.59
C PRO A 51 47.65 -2.69 14.49
N SER A 52 48.91 -2.39 14.77
CA SER A 52 49.31 -1.26 15.64
C SER A 52 49.79 -0.02 14.88
N ASN A 53 49.84 -0.06 13.55
CA ASN A 53 50.52 0.98 12.77
C ASN A 53 49.65 2.21 12.49
N THR A 54 48.33 2.06 12.39
CA THR A 54 47.43 3.15 11.98
C THR A 54 46.28 3.29 12.97
N ILE A 55 46.44 4.22 13.90
CA ILE A 55 45.43 4.58 14.89
C ILE A 55 44.33 5.42 14.25
N MET A 56 43.08 5.14 14.59
CA MET A 56 41.90 5.89 14.21
C MET A 56 41.58 6.96 15.26
N THR A 57 41.01 8.08 14.83
CA THR A 57 40.65 9.21 15.70
C THR A 57 39.17 9.18 16.02
N ASP A 58 38.80 9.27 17.31
CA ASP A 58 37.42 9.45 17.76
C ASP A 58 36.87 10.80 17.26
N ALA A 59 35.84 10.75 16.43
CA ALA A 59 35.13 11.91 15.88
C ALA A 59 33.90 12.31 16.70
N GLY A 60 33.67 11.67 17.84
CA GLY A 60 32.49 11.83 18.70
C GLY A 60 31.44 10.73 18.50
N ASN A 61 30.58 10.56 19.50
CA ASN A 61 29.54 9.51 19.53
C ASN A 61 30.09 8.08 19.33
N ASN A 62 31.33 7.81 19.75
CA ASN A 62 32.04 6.54 19.55
C ASN A 62 32.30 6.16 18.08
N ILE A 63 32.26 7.12 17.15
CA ILE A 63 32.63 6.89 15.75
C ILE A 63 34.12 7.20 15.57
N TYR A 64 34.90 6.20 15.22
CA TYR A 64 36.33 6.31 14.96
C TYR A 64 36.58 6.44 13.47
N THR A 65 37.51 7.34 13.10
CA THR A 65 37.77 7.70 11.71
C THR A 65 39.24 7.64 11.34
N TYR A 66 39.52 7.26 10.10
CA TYR A 66 40.85 7.35 9.48
C TYR A 66 40.71 7.91 8.07
N THR A 67 41.49 8.94 7.76
CA THR A 67 41.45 9.62 6.45
C THR A 67 42.77 9.44 5.73
N SER A 68 42.73 9.03 4.47
CA SER A 68 43.91 8.92 3.62
C SER A 68 43.55 8.98 2.13
N THR A 69 44.51 9.33 1.29
CA THR A 69 44.33 9.44 -0.16
C THR A 69 44.86 8.20 -0.87
N PHE A 70 44.07 7.63 -1.76
CA PHE A 70 44.44 6.45 -2.54
C PHE A 70 44.20 6.69 -4.04
N PRO A 71 45.02 6.10 -4.93
CA PRO A 71 44.75 6.18 -6.37
C PRO A 71 43.38 5.58 -6.72
N GLU A 72 42.63 6.24 -7.61
CA GLU A 72 41.37 5.72 -8.15
C GLU A 72 41.53 4.29 -8.68
N GLY A 73 40.54 3.44 -8.42
CA GLY A 73 40.51 2.05 -8.85
C GLY A 73 41.42 1.12 -8.04
N SER A 74 42.09 1.62 -7.00
CA SER A 74 42.80 0.73 -6.07
C SER A 74 41.81 -0.14 -5.31
N GLU A 75 42.07 -1.45 -5.29
CA GLU A 75 41.32 -2.39 -4.46
C GLU A 75 41.97 -2.43 -3.06
N LEU A 76 41.25 -1.94 -2.06
CA LEU A 76 41.69 -1.95 -0.68
C LEU A 76 41.00 -3.10 0.05
N GLU A 77 41.76 -3.83 0.86
CA GLU A 77 41.22 -4.78 1.85
C GLU A 77 41.69 -4.32 3.22
N TYR A 78 40.79 -4.35 4.22
CA TYR A 78 41.06 -3.86 5.56
C TYR A 78 40.21 -4.51 6.66
N LYS A 79 40.63 -4.29 7.91
CA LYS A 79 39.94 -4.64 9.16
C LYS A 79 40.10 -3.53 10.19
N PHE A 80 39.06 -3.29 10.96
CA PHE A 80 39.14 -2.52 12.20
C PHE A 80 39.65 -3.40 13.34
N ILE A 81 40.44 -2.81 14.23
CA ILE A 81 41.06 -3.46 15.39
C ILE A 81 40.63 -2.70 16.64
N ASN A 82 40.04 -3.40 17.63
CA ASN A 82 39.66 -2.80 18.91
C ASN A 82 40.76 -3.03 19.95
N GLY A 83 41.87 -2.32 19.77
CA GLY A 83 43.14 -2.52 20.46
C GLY A 83 44.28 -2.39 19.44
N ASP A 84 45.40 -3.10 19.63
CA ASP A 84 46.59 -3.00 18.77
C ASP A 84 47.24 -4.34 18.37
N GLU A 85 46.60 -5.48 18.71
CA GLU A 85 47.06 -6.83 18.39
C GLU A 85 46.08 -7.65 17.53
N TRP A 86 46.59 -8.68 16.84
CA TRP A 86 45.75 -9.65 16.13
C TRP A 86 45.02 -10.58 17.13
N GLY A 87 43.74 -10.84 16.90
CA GLY A 87 42.82 -11.43 17.89
C GLY A 87 41.90 -10.40 18.54
N GLU A 88 42.20 -9.11 18.36
CA GLU A 88 41.31 -7.97 18.68
C GLU A 88 40.67 -7.38 17.41
N ASP A 89 40.92 -8.00 16.26
CA ASP A 89 40.34 -7.63 14.99
C ASP A 89 38.89 -8.05 14.87
N GLU A 90 38.12 -7.27 14.11
CA GLU A 90 36.73 -7.60 13.85
C GLU A 90 36.56 -8.89 13.03
N SER A 91 35.47 -9.61 13.32
CA SER A 91 34.97 -10.68 12.45
C SER A 91 34.03 -10.07 11.41
N VAL A 92 34.49 -9.91 10.17
CA VAL A 92 33.68 -9.29 9.10
C VAL A 92 32.67 -10.32 8.57
N PRO A 93 31.35 -10.04 8.59
CA PRO A 93 30.35 -10.95 8.06
C PRO A 93 30.52 -11.18 6.55
N SER A 94 30.17 -12.37 6.06
CA SER A 94 30.37 -12.75 4.65
C SER A 94 29.63 -11.84 3.66
N GLY A 95 28.55 -11.20 4.06
CA GLY A 95 27.79 -10.26 3.22
C GLY A 95 28.54 -8.99 2.83
N CYS A 96 29.58 -8.61 3.57
CA CYS A 96 30.44 -7.44 3.27
C CYS A 96 31.94 -7.78 3.32
N ALA A 97 32.28 -9.07 3.30
CA ALA A 97 33.66 -9.53 3.32
C ALA A 97 34.13 -10.01 1.95
N GLN A 98 35.34 -9.60 1.58
CA GLN A 98 36.14 -10.24 0.55
C GLN A 98 37.37 -10.84 1.23
N ASN A 99 37.62 -12.15 1.08
CA ASN A 99 38.71 -12.86 1.75
C ASN A 99 38.71 -12.71 3.30
N ASN A 100 37.52 -12.64 3.93
CA ASN A 100 37.33 -12.35 5.36
C ASN A 100 37.76 -10.94 5.83
N ASN A 101 37.99 -10.02 4.89
CA ASN A 101 38.32 -8.62 5.13
C ASN A 101 37.22 -7.71 4.56
N ARG A 102 37.07 -6.50 5.10
CA ARG A 102 36.30 -5.46 4.41
C ARG A 102 37.04 -5.06 3.14
N TYR A 103 36.32 -4.64 2.11
CA TYR A 103 36.93 -4.23 0.85
C TYR A 103 36.37 -2.90 0.34
N LEU A 104 37.18 -2.17 -0.41
CA LEU A 104 36.79 -0.92 -1.06
C LEU A 104 37.52 -0.78 -2.40
N ASN A 105 36.76 -0.58 -3.48
CA ASN A 105 37.29 -0.08 -4.74
C ASN A 105 37.29 1.45 -4.69
N VAL A 106 38.49 2.04 -4.67
CA VAL A 106 38.64 3.48 -4.45
C VAL A 106 37.98 4.27 -5.59
N PRO A 107 36.97 5.11 -5.29
CA PRO A 107 36.26 5.88 -6.31
C PRO A 107 37.07 7.10 -6.78
N LEU A 108 36.61 7.73 -7.87
CA LEU A 108 37.21 8.93 -8.46
C LEU A 108 37.14 10.15 -7.54
N ASN A 109 36.06 10.26 -6.75
CA ASN A 109 35.80 11.42 -5.89
C ASN A 109 36.13 11.12 -4.43
N ASP A 110 36.43 12.18 -3.68
CA ASP A 110 36.55 12.10 -2.22
C ASP A 110 35.29 11.46 -1.62
N THR A 111 35.48 10.45 -0.77
CA THR A 111 34.40 9.60 -0.29
C THR A 111 34.50 9.41 1.21
N ILE A 112 33.40 9.67 1.89
CA ILE A 112 33.22 9.37 3.31
C ILE A 112 32.42 8.09 3.41
N LEU A 113 33.01 7.03 3.97
CA LEU A 113 32.31 5.77 4.16
C LEU A 113 31.22 5.91 5.24
N VAL A 114 30.15 5.13 5.10
CA VAL A 114 29.15 5.01 6.16
C VAL A 114 29.83 4.41 7.41
N ALA A 115 29.47 4.90 8.59
CA ALA A 115 29.96 4.31 9.83
C ALA A 115 29.22 2.98 10.05
N VAL A 116 29.98 1.90 10.08
CA VAL A 116 29.51 0.52 10.28
C VAL A 116 29.81 0.09 11.70
N CYS A 117 28.95 -0.74 12.29
CA CYS A 117 29.22 -1.30 13.60
C CYS A 117 30.43 -2.23 13.56
N PHE A 118 31.27 -2.21 14.59
CA PHE A 118 32.43 -3.10 14.67
C PHE A 118 31.99 -4.58 14.55
N GLY A 119 32.51 -5.29 13.54
CA GLY A 119 32.10 -6.67 13.24
C GLY A 119 30.75 -6.83 12.52
N SER A 120 30.15 -5.75 12.02
CA SER A 120 28.90 -5.76 11.23
C SER A 120 29.07 -5.11 9.85
N CYS A 121 28.17 -5.45 8.93
CA CYS A 121 28.03 -4.75 7.65
C CYS A 121 27.23 -3.46 7.77
N GLU A 122 26.37 -3.38 8.79
CA GLU A 122 25.41 -2.29 8.99
C GLU A 122 25.85 -1.32 10.10
N PRO A 123 25.29 -0.09 10.13
CA PRO A 123 25.44 0.83 11.27
C PRO A 123 25.02 0.18 12.59
N CYS A 124 25.57 0.65 13.73
CA CYS A 124 25.07 0.16 15.02
C CYS A 124 23.59 0.57 15.19
N GLY A 125 22.73 -0.38 15.55
CA GLY A 125 21.34 -0.10 15.88
C GLY A 125 21.20 0.64 17.20
N ASN A 126 20.30 1.63 17.25
CA ASN A 126 19.91 2.25 18.52
C ASN A 126 19.37 1.18 19.50
N PRO A 127 19.68 1.29 20.80
CA PRO A 127 19.12 0.39 21.79
C PRO A 127 17.60 0.55 21.83
N THR A 128 16.91 -0.58 21.74
CA THR A 128 15.46 -0.72 21.79
C THR A 128 15.06 -1.91 22.67
N THR A 129 13.78 -2.24 22.72
CA THR A 129 13.26 -3.40 23.45
C THR A 129 12.44 -4.32 22.55
N VAL A 130 12.52 -5.62 22.84
CA VAL A 130 11.68 -6.64 22.20
C VAL A 130 10.92 -7.41 23.27
N THR A 131 9.63 -7.63 23.04
CA THR A 131 8.77 -8.46 23.88
C THR A 131 8.67 -9.86 23.29
N LEU A 132 9.20 -10.85 23.99
CA LEU A 132 9.18 -12.27 23.63
C LEU A 132 8.01 -12.96 24.35
N GLN A 133 7.21 -13.74 23.62
CA GLN A 133 6.00 -14.37 24.17
C GLN A 133 5.95 -15.87 23.83
N VAL A 134 5.47 -16.68 24.77
CA VAL A 134 5.28 -18.13 24.59
C VAL A 134 4.00 -18.60 25.28
N ASP A 135 3.25 -19.46 24.61
CA ASP A 135 2.11 -20.16 25.19
C ASP A 135 2.57 -21.49 25.82
N MET A 136 2.33 -21.60 27.11
CA MET A 136 2.64 -22.76 27.95
C MET A 136 1.38 -23.57 28.32
N SER A 137 0.22 -23.29 27.70
CA SER A 137 -1.06 -23.91 28.03
C SER A 137 -1.08 -25.44 27.87
N GLU A 138 -0.25 -25.98 26.98
CA GLU A 138 -0.08 -27.42 26.77
C GLU A 138 1.05 -28.03 27.62
N GLN A 139 1.74 -27.23 28.43
CA GLN A 139 2.85 -27.65 29.26
C GLN A 139 2.48 -27.66 30.74
N THR A 140 3.10 -28.56 31.51
CA THR A 140 3.13 -28.40 32.98
C THR A 140 4.26 -27.43 33.32
N VAL A 141 3.91 -26.21 33.72
CA VAL A 141 4.89 -25.17 34.06
C VAL A 141 5.68 -25.56 35.31
N SER A 142 7.00 -25.44 35.24
CA SER A 142 7.94 -25.70 36.33
C SER A 142 7.67 -24.79 37.53
N SER A 143 7.92 -25.30 38.75
CA SER A 143 7.85 -24.48 39.97
C SER A 143 8.88 -23.36 40.00
N ASN A 144 9.92 -23.45 39.17
CA ASN A 144 10.94 -22.41 39.00
C ASN A 144 10.54 -21.37 37.94
N GLY A 145 9.30 -21.40 37.42
CA GLY A 145 8.82 -20.44 36.43
C GLY A 145 9.24 -20.77 34.99
N VAL A 146 9.03 -19.80 34.09
CA VAL A 146 9.38 -19.87 32.66
C VAL A 146 10.41 -18.79 32.40
N HIS A 147 11.47 -19.09 31.66
CA HIS A 147 12.55 -18.16 31.35
C HIS A 147 12.82 -18.10 29.84
N VAL A 148 13.59 -17.10 29.42
CA VAL A 148 14.13 -17.00 28.07
C VAL A 148 15.64 -16.78 28.11
N ALA A 149 16.39 -17.47 27.26
CA ALA A 149 17.83 -17.31 27.08
C ALA A 149 18.15 -17.03 25.61
N GLY A 150 19.19 -16.24 25.32
CA GLY A 150 19.49 -15.79 23.98
C GLY A 150 20.78 -14.98 23.84
N SER A 151 20.99 -14.38 22.67
CA SER A 151 22.18 -13.54 22.40
C SER A 151 22.27 -12.30 23.29
N PHE A 152 21.13 -11.71 23.68
CA PHE A 152 21.04 -10.43 24.41
C PHE A 152 21.46 -10.47 25.90
N GLN A 153 21.77 -11.63 26.46
CA GLN A 153 22.11 -11.79 27.88
C GLN A 153 23.14 -12.90 28.15
N GLY A 154 23.84 -13.37 27.11
CA GLY A 154 24.92 -14.35 27.22
C GLY A 154 24.47 -15.80 27.43
N TRP A 155 23.31 -16.18 26.91
CA TRP A 155 22.77 -17.54 26.98
C TRP A 155 22.71 -18.12 28.40
N ASN A 156 22.20 -17.34 29.36
CA ASN A 156 21.97 -17.83 30.73
C ASN A 156 20.48 -18.21 30.92
N PRO A 157 20.15 -19.50 31.14
CA PRO A 157 18.77 -19.99 31.23
C PRO A 157 18.00 -19.49 32.47
N ALA A 158 18.67 -18.86 33.43
CA ALA A 158 18.05 -18.33 34.64
C ALA A 158 17.98 -16.79 34.67
N SER A 159 18.55 -16.09 33.68
CA SER A 159 18.73 -14.63 33.77
C SER A 159 17.44 -13.83 33.54
N THR A 160 16.56 -14.29 32.65
CA THR A 160 15.36 -13.55 32.25
C THR A 160 14.12 -14.39 32.51
N GLU A 161 13.50 -14.19 33.67
CA GLU A 161 12.21 -14.79 34.03
C GLU A 161 11.07 -14.12 33.26
N MET A 162 10.14 -14.92 32.76
CA MET A 162 8.95 -14.48 32.01
C MET A 162 7.74 -14.41 32.93
N THR A 163 6.90 -13.41 32.72
CA THR A 163 5.68 -13.15 33.52
C THR A 163 4.45 -13.73 32.81
N ASN A 164 3.62 -14.48 33.55
CA ASN A 164 2.34 -14.98 33.06
C ASN A 164 1.33 -13.83 32.88
N GLN A 165 0.83 -13.65 31.66
CA GLN A 165 -0.13 -12.61 31.27
C GLN A 165 -1.59 -13.08 31.33
N GLY A 166 -1.84 -14.32 31.74
CA GLY A 166 -3.15 -14.98 31.69
C GLY A 166 -3.25 -15.96 30.53
N ASN A 167 -4.25 -16.86 30.59
CA ASN A 167 -4.54 -17.88 29.57
C ASN A 167 -3.37 -18.79 29.16
N GLY A 168 -2.31 -18.90 29.98
CA GLY A 168 -1.14 -19.72 29.69
C GLY A 168 -0.02 -19.01 28.92
N ILE A 169 -0.20 -17.72 28.57
CA ILE A 169 0.80 -16.94 27.84
C ILE A 169 1.80 -16.30 28.81
N TYR A 170 3.08 -16.52 28.56
CA TYR A 170 4.20 -15.94 29.31
C TYR A 170 4.94 -14.93 28.42
N SER A 171 5.36 -13.81 29.00
CA SER A 171 6.02 -12.71 28.27
C SER A 171 7.21 -12.12 29.03
N ALA A 172 8.27 -11.72 28.32
CA ALA A 172 9.39 -10.93 28.84
C ALA A 172 9.86 -9.88 27.82
N THR A 173 10.21 -8.69 28.30
CA THR A 173 10.78 -7.63 27.47
C THR A 173 12.29 -7.56 27.70
N VAL A 174 13.06 -7.58 26.63
CA VAL A 174 14.54 -7.62 26.65
C VAL A 174 15.11 -6.44 25.88
N SER A 175 16.25 -5.90 26.34
CA SER A 175 16.94 -4.82 25.65
C SER A 175 17.87 -5.38 24.58
N VAL A 176 17.75 -4.83 23.37
CA VAL A 176 18.40 -5.30 22.13
C VAL A 176 18.73 -4.07 21.26
N SER A 177 19.50 -4.24 20.19
CA SER A 177 19.70 -3.17 19.20
C SER A 177 18.74 -3.33 18.04
N GLU A 178 18.20 -2.22 17.50
CA GLU A 178 17.42 -2.29 16.26
C GLU A 178 18.29 -2.77 15.08
N ASN A 179 17.66 -3.37 14.08
CA ASN A 179 18.28 -3.97 12.90
C ASN A 179 19.29 -5.10 13.20
N GLU A 180 19.27 -5.66 14.42
CA GLU A 180 20.00 -6.88 14.75
C GLU A 180 19.10 -8.12 14.66
N THR A 181 19.69 -9.29 14.40
CA THR A 181 19.00 -10.58 14.55
C THR A 181 19.35 -11.18 15.91
N ILE A 182 18.37 -11.28 16.80
CA ILE A 182 18.53 -12.00 18.06
C ILE A 182 18.22 -13.48 17.88
N GLN A 183 18.92 -14.34 18.61
CA GLN A 183 18.57 -15.76 18.73
C GLN A 183 18.22 -16.08 20.18
N TYR A 184 17.24 -16.96 20.40
CA TYR A 184 16.75 -17.28 21.74
C TYR A 184 16.09 -18.66 21.85
N LYS A 185 15.84 -19.08 23.08
CA LYS A 185 15.09 -20.27 23.49
C LYS A 185 14.23 -19.97 24.71
N PHE A 186 13.01 -20.47 24.72
CA PHE A 186 12.18 -20.55 25.92
C PHE A 186 12.61 -21.75 26.79
N ILE A 187 12.56 -21.55 28.10
CA ILE A 187 12.98 -22.51 29.12
C ILE A 187 11.81 -22.72 30.10
N ASN A 188 11.33 -23.96 30.24
CA ASN A 188 10.38 -24.35 31.28
C ASN A 188 11.12 -24.74 32.56
N GLY A 189 11.44 -23.75 33.39
CA GLY A 189 12.34 -23.85 34.53
C GLY A 189 13.39 -22.75 34.46
N ASN A 190 14.57 -22.99 35.04
CA ASN A 190 15.69 -22.05 35.07
C ASN A 190 17.03 -22.74 34.77
N ASP A 191 17.01 -23.87 34.08
CA ASP A 191 18.17 -24.62 33.64
C ASP A 191 17.94 -25.23 32.25
N TRP A 192 19.02 -25.64 31.58
CA TRP A 192 18.98 -26.18 30.22
C TRP A 192 18.22 -27.50 30.08
N SER A 193 17.91 -28.22 31.18
CA SER A 193 17.10 -29.44 31.09
C SER A 193 15.64 -29.14 30.77
N GLY A 194 15.19 -27.89 30.97
CA GLY A 194 13.88 -27.40 30.62
C GLY A 194 13.80 -26.67 29.27
N GLU A 195 14.84 -26.75 28.42
CA GLU A 195 14.84 -26.04 27.14
C GLU A 195 13.77 -26.56 26.17
N GLU A 196 13.26 -25.68 25.31
CA GLU A 196 12.40 -26.11 24.22
C GLU A 196 13.17 -26.78 23.08
N SER A 197 12.50 -27.71 22.39
CA SER A 197 12.95 -28.27 21.11
C SER A 197 12.37 -27.47 19.96
N VAL A 198 13.14 -26.55 19.39
CA VAL A 198 12.70 -25.71 18.26
C VAL A 198 12.75 -26.54 16.96
N PRO A 199 11.66 -26.64 16.17
CA PRO A 199 11.69 -27.28 14.87
C PRO A 199 12.60 -26.55 13.88
N ALA A 200 13.18 -27.28 12.94
CA ALA A 200 14.04 -26.72 11.91
C ALA A 200 13.33 -25.68 11.01
N SER A 201 12.02 -25.83 10.81
CA SER A 201 11.21 -24.94 9.95
C SER A 201 11.08 -23.52 10.49
N CYS A 202 11.27 -23.30 11.80
CA CYS A 202 11.19 -21.98 12.42
C CYS A 202 12.40 -21.69 13.32
N GLY A 203 13.53 -22.35 13.05
CA GLY A 203 14.72 -22.23 13.87
C GLY A 203 16.01 -22.19 13.05
N VAL A 204 17.00 -21.49 13.58
CA VAL A 204 18.35 -21.43 13.03
C VAL A 204 19.25 -22.43 13.73
N SER A 205 20.13 -23.11 12.98
CA SER A 205 21.04 -24.12 13.54
C SER A 205 21.90 -23.52 14.65
N ASN A 206 21.95 -24.18 15.82
CA ASN A 206 22.74 -23.75 16.96
C ASN A 206 24.19 -24.27 16.94
N GLY A 207 24.60 -24.94 15.86
CA GLY A 207 25.96 -25.48 15.69
C GLY A 207 26.28 -26.74 16.52
N VAL A 208 25.35 -27.25 17.34
CA VAL A 208 25.54 -28.44 18.18
C VAL A 208 24.45 -29.51 17.99
N GLY A 209 23.71 -29.44 16.88
CA GLY A 209 22.72 -30.44 16.49
C GLY A 209 21.28 -30.13 16.93
N GLY A 210 20.97 -28.88 17.25
CA GLY A 210 19.61 -28.39 17.46
C GLY A 210 19.40 -27.01 16.83
N TYR A 211 18.26 -26.38 17.14
CA TYR A 211 17.88 -25.08 16.59
C TYR A 211 17.52 -24.08 17.70
N ASN A 212 17.80 -22.80 17.43
CA ASN A 212 17.36 -21.64 18.21
C ASN A 212 16.23 -20.93 17.47
N ARG A 213 15.31 -20.29 18.18
CA ARG A 213 14.43 -19.28 17.57
C ARG A 213 15.26 -18.06 17.20
N PHE A 214 14.81 -17.29 16.22
CA PHE A 214 15.43 -16.02 15.85
C PHE A 214 14.36 -14.93 15.68
N TYR A 215 14.76 -13.68 15.80
CA TYR A 215 13.91 -12.53 15.53
C TYR A 215 14.77 -11.38 15.01
N GLU A 216 14.38 -10.80 13.89
CA GLU A 216 14.98 -9.58 13.36
C GLU A 216 14.32 -8.38 14.03
N VAL A 217 15.11 -7.59 14.75
CA VAL A 217 14.63 -6.47 15.53
C VAL A 217 14.36 -5.30 14.58
N PRO A 218 13.10 -4.85 14.40
CA PRO A 218 12.83 -3.71 13.54
C PRO A 218 13.22 -2.39 14.24
N ALA A 219 13.27 -1.31 13.47
CA ALA A 219 13.46 0.04 14.00
C ALA A 219 12.42 0.36 15.09
N GLY A 220 12.87 0.82 16.26
CA GLY A 220 11.99 1.09 17.40
C GLY A 220 11.53 -0.14 18.20
N GLY A 221 12.02 -1.35 17.91
CA GLY A 221 11.72 -2.57 18.67
C GLY A 221 10.42 -3.26 18.26
N GLY A 222 9.99 -4.29 19.00
CA GLY A 222 8.81 -5.07 18.58
C GLY A 222 8.30 -6.09 19.57
N THR A 223 7.22 -6.78 19.19
CA THR A 223 6.65 -7.90 19.94
C THR A 223 6.62 -9.12 19.05
N VAL A 224 7.22 -10.22 19.51
CA VAL A 224 7.18 -11.50 18.81
C VAL A 224 5.82 -12.15 19.02
N GLY A 225 5.25 -12.68 17.94
CA GLY A 225 3.98 -13.42 17.97
C GLY A 225 4.02 -14.59 18.96
N VAL A 226 2.87 -14.88 19.57
CA VAL A 226 2.73 -15.98 20.52
C VAL A 226 2.82 -17.33 19.80
N VAL A 227 3.64 -18.22 20.33
CA VAL A 227 3.92 -19.56 19.81
C VAL A 227 3.78 -20.59 20.93
N CYS A 228 3.34 -21.81 20.61
CA CYS A 228 3.32 -22.90 21.57
C CYS A 228 4.74 -23.36 21.85
N PHE A 229 5.06 -23.62 23.13
CA PHE A 229 6.37 -24.08 23.57
C PHE A 229 6.86 -25.30 22.76
N GLY A 230 8.02 -25.18 22.11
CA GLY A 230 8.60 -26.24 21.27
C GLY A 230 7.95 -26.41 19.89
N THR A 231 7.13 -25.47 19.44
CA THR A 231 6.51 -25.51 18.10
C THR A 231 6.67 -24.18 17.36
N CYS A 232 6.36 -24.20 16.06
CA CYS A 232 6.34 -23.01 15.22
C CYS A 232 4.99 -22.26 15.25
N TYR A 233 3.94 -22.85 15.82
CA TYR A 233 2.57 -22.38 15.69
C TYR A 233 1.93 -22.13 17.07
N PRO A 234 0.81 -21.40 17.16
CA PRO A 234 0.05 -21.27 18.39
C PRO A 234 -0.41 -22.63 18.95
N CYS A 235 -0.68 -22.73 20.25
CA CYS A 235 -1.18 -23.98 20.83
C CYS A 235 -2.56 -24.34 20.23
N GLY A 236 -2.86 -25.64 20.14
CA GLY A 236 -4.07 -26.15 19.47
C GLY A 236 -4.05 -26.09 17.94
N PHE A 237 -2.98 -25.57 17.32
CA PHE A 237 -2.82 -25.58 15.88
C PHE A 237 -2.39 -26.96 15.38
N VAL A 238 -3.16 -27.53 14.44
CA VAL A 238 -2.81 -28.75 13.72
C VAL A 238 -2.42 -28.33 12.32
N PRO A 239 -1.15 -28.48 11.89
CA PRO A 239 -0.75 -28.12 10.54
C PRO A 239 -1.53 -28.99 9.55
N THR A 240 -2.31 -28.34 8.69
CA THR A 240 -3.13 -28.97 7.66
C THR A 240 -2.43 -28.81 6.33
N GLU A 241 -2.22 -29.93 5.65
CA GLU A 241 -1.92 -29.92 4.22
C GLU A 241 -3.19 -29.55 3.45
N VAL A 242 -3.04 -28.74 2.41
CA VAL A 242 -4.11 -28.31 1.50
C VAL A 242 -3.66 -28.54 0.06
N ASP A 243 -4.61 -28.76 -0.83
CA ASP A 243 -4.32 -28.88 -2.26
C ASP A 243 -4.31 -27.49 -2.92
N VAL A 244 -3.19 -27.12 -3.55
CA VAL A 244 -3.02 -25.87 -4.31
C VAL A 244 -2.89 -26.19 -5.78
N THR A 245 -3.80 -25.66 -6.60
CA THR A 245 -3.79 -25.82 -8.06
C THR A 245 -3.24 -24.56 -8.73
N PHE A 246 -2.10 -24.71 -9.41
CA PHE A 246 -1.43 -23.66 -10.18
C PHE A 246 -1.96 -23.66 -11.60
N ARG A 247 -2.19 -22.48 -12.18
CA ARG A 247 -2.71 -22.32 -13.55
C ARG A 247 -1.93 -21.27 -14.33
N VAL A 248 -1.67 -21.53 -15.60
CA VAL A 248 -1.03 -20.59 -16.53
C VAL A 248 -1.69 -20.65 -17.89
N ASP A 249 -1.91 -19.49 -18.49
CA ASP A 249 -2.39 -19.33 -19.85
C ASP A 249 -1.19 -19.14 -20.80
N MET A 250 -1.14 -19.99 -21.83
CA MET A 250 -0.07 -20.03 -22.82
C MET A 250 -0.53 -19.53 -24.21
N SER A 251 -1.69 -18.88 -24.31
CA SER A 251 -2.31 -18.45 -25.58
C SER A 251 -1.45 -17.50 -26.42
N LEU A 252 -0.51 -16.78 -25.79
CA LEU A 252 0.44 -15.89 -26.47
C LEU A 252 1.80 -16.54 -26.77
N GLU A 253 1.96 -17.82 -26.44
CA GLU A 253 3.23 -18.53 -26.55
C GLU A 253 3.17 -19.67 -27.58
N ASP A 254 4.27 -19.91 -28.27
CA ASP A 254 4.48 -21.16 -29.00
C ASP A 254 4.82 -22.28 -27.98
N VAL A 255 3.83 -23.07 -27.56
CA VAL A 255 4.05 -24.12 -26.56
C VAL A 255 5.03 -25.18 -27.05
N SER A 256 6.03 -25.48 -26.24
CA SER A 256 7.06 -26.49 -26.51
C SER A 256 6.45 -27.88 -26.72
N ALA A 257 7.07 -28.67 -27.60
CA ALA A 257 6.67 -30.06 -27.82
C ALA A 257 6.86 -30.95 -26.59
N ASP A 258 7.72 -30.53 -25.65
CA ASP A 258 7.92 -31.20 -24.36
C ASP A 258 6.85 -30.78 -23.33
N GLY A 259 6.04 -29.75 -23.63
CA GLY A 259 4.93 -29.26 -22.81
C GLY A 259 5.33 -28.23 -21.75
N VAL A 260 4.36 -27.86 -20.91
CA VAL A 260 4.52 -26.85 -19.84
C VAL A 260 4.74 -27.55 -18.49
N HIS A 261 5.66 -27.05 -17.68
CA HIS A 261 6.00 -27.61 -16.38
C HIS A 261 6.00 -26.53 -15.29
N LEU A 262 5.94 -26.98 -14.03
CA LEU A 262 6.08 -26.12 -12.86
C LEU A 262 7.36 -26.49 -12.10
N ALA A 263 8.22 -25.51 -11.84
CA ALA A 263 9.41 -25.65 -11.02
C ALA A 263 9.27 -24.81 -9.75
N GLY A 264 9.67 -25.33 -8.58
CA GLY A 264 9.49 -24.64 -7.30
C GLY A 264 10.20 -25.33 -6.14
N ALA A 265 10.12 -24.72 -4.97
CA ALA A 265 10.78 -25.24 -3.77
C ALA A 265 10.21 -26.60 -3.29
N PHE A 266 8.92 -26.85 -3.52
CA PHE A 266 8.19 -28.02 -3.03
C PHE A 266 8.56 -29.34 -3.76
N GLN A 267 9.20 -29.25 -4.92
CA GLN A 267 9.71 -30.37 -5.72
C GLN A 267 11.25 -30.32 -5.91
N GLY A 268 11.92 -29.29 -5.37
CA GLY A 268 13.38 -29.16 -5.43
C GLY A 268 13.93 -28.50 -6.70
N TRP A 269 13.13 -27.62 -7.34
CA TRP A 269 13.53 -26.81 -8.50
C TRP A 269 14.06 -27.64 -9.69
N ASP A 270 13.34 -28.70 -10.05
CA ASP A 270 13.59 -29.45 -11.28
C ASP A 270 12.64 -28.96 -12.40
N PRO A 271 13.14 -28.32 -13.47
CA PRO A 271 12.31 -27.72 -14.51
C PRO A 271 11.55 -28.72 -15.38
N GLY A 272 11.88 -30.02 -15.32
CA GLY A 272 11.22 -31.06 -16.11
C GLY A 272 10.50 -32.12 -15.28
N ALA A 273 10.43 -31.98 -13.95
CA ALA A 273 9.87 -33.02 -13.08
C ALA A 273 8.34 -33.11 -13.18
N ASP A 274 7.66 -31.97 -13.15
CA ASP A 274 6.21 -31.91 -12.95
C ASP A 274 5.52 -31.20 -14.12
N GLN A 275 5.05 -31.99 -15.08
CA GLN A 275 4.35 -31.52 -16.28
C GLN A 275 2.91 -31.13 -15.96
N MET A 276 2.51 -29.93 -16.39
CA MET A 276 1.15 -29.40 -16.26
C MET A 276 0.22 -30.01 -17.33
N THR A 277 -1.08 -30.05 -17.04
CA THR A 277 -2.11 -30.62 -17.93
C THR A 277 -2.90 -29.50 -18.60
N LEU A 278 -3.02 -29.55 -19.94
CA LEU A 278 -3.90 -28.66 -20.71
C LEU A 278 -5.38 -28.97 -20.40
N ILE A 279 -6.13 -27.96 -19.94
CA ILE A 279 -7.54 -28.09 -19.58
C ILE A 279 -8.52 -27.45 -20.58
N GLY A 280 -8.02 -26.64 -21.52
CA GLY A 280 -8.81 -25.95 -22.54
C GLY A 280 -8.33 -24.51 -22.73
N ASP A 281 -8.62 -23.91 -23.88
CA ASP A 281 -8.30 -22.50 -24.20
C ASP A 281 -6.85 -22.11 -23.87
N ASP A 282 -5.90 -23.01 -24.19
CA ASP A 282 -4.46 -22.87 -23.92
C ASP A 282 -4.06 -22.68 -22.44
N VAL A 283 -4.97 -22.99 -21.49
CA VAL A 283 -4.71 -22.98 -20.04
C VAL A 283 -4.20 -24.34 -19.56
N TYR A 284 -3.09 -24.32 -18.83
CA TYR A 284 -2.45 -25.49 -18.21
C TYR A 284 -2.59 -25.43 -16.68
N GLU A 285 -2.80 -26.59 -16.04
CA GLU A 285 -2.88 -26.68 -14.58
C GLU A 285 -2.10 -27.86 -13.96
N ILE A 286 -1.71 -27.71 -12.70
CA ILE A 286 -1.16 -28.79 -11.85
C ILE A 286 -1.48 -28.54 -10.38
N THR A 287 -1.68 -29.61 -9.60
CA THR A 287 -2.02 -29.52 -8.18
C THR A 287 -0.92 -30.12 -7.30
N PHE A 288 -0.54 -29.41 -6.24
CA PHE A 288 0.37 -29.89 -5.20
C PHE A 288 -0.30 -29.83 -3.83
N THR A 289 -0.05 -30.84 -3.00
CA THR A 289 -0.45 -30.84 -1.59
C THR A 289 0.65 -30.15 -0.78
N LEU A 290 0.34 -28.98 -0.21
CA LEU A 290 1.28 -28.09 0.47
C LEU A 290 0.83 -27.78 1.90
N TRP A 291 1.76 -27.43 2.78
CA TRP A 291 1.45 -27.11 4.18
C TRP A 291 0.91 -25.69 4.30
N TYR A 292 -0.23 -25.51 4.97
CA TYR A 292 -0.77 -24.18 5.23
C TYR A 292 0.25 -23.25 5.90
N GLY A 293 0.32 -22.02 5.40
CA GLY A 293 1.18 -20.96 5.92
C GLY A 293 2.64 -21.06 5.47
N ASP A 294 3.03 -22.12 4.75
CA ASP A 294 4.33 -22.16 4.12
C ASP A 294 4.39 -21.15 2.98
N HIS A 295 5.57 -20.54 2.83
CA HIS A 295 5.87 -19.64 1.74
C HIS A 295 6.72 -20.37 0.69
N HIS A 296 6.27 -20.39 -0.56
CA HIS A 296 6.96 -21.07 -1.65
C HIS A 296 7.14 -20.16 -2.86
N GLN A 297 8.34 -20.18 -3.42
CA GLN A 297 8.61 -19.61 -4.74
C GLN A 297 8.49 -20.69 -5.84
N TYR A 298 8.07 -20.28 -7.03
CA TYR A 298 7.91 -21.13 -8.21
C TYR A 298 8.06 -20.37 -9.54
N LYS A 299 8.16 -21.12 -10.64
CA LYS A 299 8.20 -20.65 -12.04
C LYS A 299 7.48 -21.63 -12.97
N PHE A 300 6.79 -21.09 -13.97
CA PHE A 300 6.35 -21.85 -15.13
C PHE A 300 7.49 -22.03 -16.15
N ILE A 301 7.57 -23.21 -16.75
CA ILE A 301 8.60 -23.60 -17.73
C ILE A 301 7.91 -24.06 -19.01
N ASN A 302 8.17 -23.41 -20.15
CA ASN A 302 7.64 -23.81 -21.46
C ASN A 302 8.57 -24.80 -22.17
N GLY A 303 8.82 -25.94 -21.54
CA GLY A 303 9.81 -26.93 -21.97
C GLY A 303 10.26 -27.77 -20.78
N THR A 304 11.51 -28.19 -20.75
CA THR A 304 12.06 -29.01 -19.65
C THR A 304 13.40 -28.48 -19.12
N THR A 305 13.81 -27.29 -19.56
CA THR A 305 15.10 -26.70 -19.20
C THR A 305 14.93 -25.27 -18.71
N TRP A 306 15.94 -24.75 -18.00
CA TRP A 306 15.95 -23.35 -17.55
C TRP A 306 16.05 -22.34 -18.69
N ASP A 307 16.45 -22.74 -19.89
CA ASP A 307 16.40 -21.87 -21.07
C ASP A 307 14.94 -21.58 -21.50
N ASP A 308 13.98 -22.37 -21.01
CA ASP A 308 12.55 -22.28 -21.31
C ASP A 308 11.74 -21.62 -20.16
N GLU A 309 12.42 -21.01 -19.18
CA GLU A 309 11.76 -20.39 -18.03
C GLU A 309 11.01 -19.11 -18.38
N GLU A 310 9.96 -18.82 -17.63
CA GLU A 310 9.30 -17.51 -17.72
C GLU A 310 10.15 -16.37 -17.13
N THR A 311 9.93 -15.16 -17.64
CA THR A 311 10.44 -13.92 -17.04
C THR A 311 9.34 -13.30 -16.18
N VAL A 312 9.44 -13.44 -14.86
CA VAL A 312 8.43 -12.91 -13.92
C VAL A 312 8.65 -11.41 -13.73
N PRO A 313 7.61 -10.55 -13.89
CA PRO A 313 7.71 -9.13 -13.57
C PRO A 313 7.88 -8.89 -12.06
N GLU A 314 8.65 -7.86 -11.69
CA GLU A 314 8.84 -7.45 -10.29
C GLU A 314 7.51 -7.19 -9.55
N ALA A 315 6.49 -6.70 -10.25
CA ALA A 315 5.20 -6.37 -9.64
C ALA A 315 4.46 -7.58 -9.01
N CYS A 316 4.77 -8.81 -9.44
CA CYS A 316 4.19 -10.04 -8.91
C CYS A 316 5.24 -11.11 -8.62
N GLY A 317 6.50 -10.70 -8.53
CA GLY A 317 7.63 -11.59 -8.34
C GLY A 317 8.44 -11.20 -7.10
N GLU A 318 9.07 -12.19 -6.49
CA GLU A 318 10.02 -12.02 -5.41
C GLU A 318 11.44 -12.24 -5.94
N ASP A 319 12.40 -11.41 -5.49
CA ASP A 319 13.80 -11.51 -5.93
C ASP A 319 14.36 -12.92 -5.65
N ASN A 320 14.88 -13.55 -6.69
CA ASN A 320 15.42 -14.90 -6.62
C ASN A 320 16.90 -14.94 -6.20
N GLY A 321 17.51 -13.78 -5.91
CA GLY A 321 18.92 -13.65 -5.53
C GLY A 321 19.90 -13.88 -6.68
N GLN A 322 19.41 -13.96 -7.92
CA GLN A 322 20.18 -14.18 -9.15
C GLN A 322 19.98 -13.05 -10.17
N GLY A 323 19.34 -11.95 -9.78
CA GLY A 323 19.07 -10.80 -10.65
C GLY A 323 17.80 -10.94 -11.49
N GLY A 324 16.84 -11.76 -11.03
CA GLY A 324 15.50 -11.87 -11.58
C GLY A 324 14.48 -12.18 -10.48
N TYR A 325 13.24 -12.48 -10.87
CA TYR A 325 12.16 -12.74 -9.93
C TYR A 325 11.55 -14.13 -10.14
N ASN A 326 11.07 -14.73 -9.06
CA ASN A 326 10.24 -15.92 -9.05
C ASN A 326 8.80 -15.53 -8.66
N ARG A 327 7.79 -16.28 -9.11
CA ARG A 327 6.45 -16.17 -8.53
C ARG A 327 6.50 -16.73 -7.12
N PHE A 328 5.57 -16.32 -6.25
CA PHE A 328 5.47 -16.83 -4.89
C PHE A 328 4.03 -17.16 -4.51
N ILE A 329 3.87 -17.97 -3.47
CA ILE A 329 2.59 -18.27 -2.83
C ILE A 329 2.79 -18.45 -1.33
N ASP A 330 1.96 -17.77 -0.56
CA ASP A 330 1.69 -18.11 0.85
C ASP A 330 0.52 -19.10 0.88
N VAL A 331 0.78 -20.32 1.32
CA VAL A 331 -0.18 -21.42 1.19
C VAL A 331 -1.43 -21.13 2.05
N PRO A 332 -2.64 -21.08 1.46
CA PRO A 332 -3.87 -20.71 2.15
C PRO A 332 -4.39 -21.82 3.08
N SER A 333 -5.36 -21.50 3.94
CA SER A 333 -5.88 -22.43 4.96
C SER A 333 -6.86 -23.48 4.44
N VAL A 334 -7.17 -23.44 3.14
CA VAL A 334 -8.11 -24.34 2.46
C VAL A 334 -7.58 -24.67 1.07
N ASP A 335 -8.03 -25.79 0.50
CA ASP A 335 -7.75 -26.15 -0.89
C ASP A 335 -8.10 -24.97 -1.81
N THR A 336 -7.15 -24.58 -2.66
CA THR A 336 -7.24 -23.35 -3.44
C THR A 336 -6.80 -23.59 -4.88
N VAL A 337 -7.56 -23.07 -5.81
CA VAL A 337 -7.17 -22.99 -7.22
C VAL A 337 -6.75 -21.55 -7.48
N LEU A 338 -5.48 -21.33 -7.81
CA LEU A 338 -4.92 -20.00 -8.08
C LEU A 338 -5.50 -19.42 -9.36
N ASP A 339 -5.66 -18.10 -9.45
CA ASP A 339 -6.12 -17.43 -10.66
C ASP A 339 -5.22 -17.72 -11.86
N VAL A 340 -5.80 -17.68 -13.06
CA VAL A 340 -5.06 -17.92 -14.30
C VAL A 340 -4.27 -16.65 -14.64
N VAL A 341 -2.99 -16.81 -14.90
CA VAL A 341 -2.06 -15.74 -15.27
C VAL A 341 -1.46 -16.02 -16.64
N CYS A 342 -1.16 -14.98 -17.42
CA CYS A 342 -0.42 -15.16 -18.66
C CYS A 342 1.04 -15.56 -18.36
N PHE A 343 1.62 -16.41 -19.19
CA PHE A 343 3.04 -16.72 -19.12
C PHE A 343 3.88 -15.43 -19.12
N SER A 344 4.82 -15.28 -18.18
CA SER A 344 5.61 -14.05 -17.99
C SER A 344 4.83 -12.75 -17.70
N SER A 345 3.56 -12.84 -17.27
CA SER A 345 2.73 -11.71 -16.82
C SER A 345 2.15 -11.92 -15.42
N CYS A 346 1.80 -10.81 -14.77
CA CYS A 346 1.05 -10.80 -13.52
C CYS A 346 -0.46 -10.93 -13.75
N GLU A 347 -0.93 -10.51 -14.92
CA GLU A 347 -2.34 -10.47 -15.28
C GLU A 347 -2.69 -11.69 -16.17
N PRO A 348 -3.98 -12.06 -16.26
CA PRO A 348 -4.45 -12.98 -17.29
C PRO A 348 -3.97 -12.55 -18.68
N CYS A 349 -3.86 -13.49 -19.62
CA CYS A 349 -3.65 -13.07 -21.01
C CYS A 349 -4.85 -12.20 -21.39
N GLY A 350 -4.60 -10.96 -21.83
CA GLY A 350 -5.68 -10.13 -22.36
C GLY A 350 -6.38 -10.92 -23.44
N GLU A 351 -7.73 -10.93 -23.44
CA GLU A 351 -8.45 -11.52 -24.55
C GLU A 351 -7.96 -10.83 -25.84
N PRO A 352 -7.60 -11.57 -26.89
CA PRO A 352 -7.15 -10.95 -28.12
C PRO A 352 -8.21 -9.94 -28.60
N PRO A 353 -7.82 -8.72 -29.01
CA PRO A 353 -8.78 -7.70 -29.39
C PRO A 353 -9.75 -8.25 -30.43
N VAL A 354 -11.04 -8.05 -30.21
CA VAL A 354 -12.09 -8.50 -31.11
C VAL A 354 -12.66 -7.31 -31.88
N GLU A 355 -12.96 -7.49 -33.17
CA GLU A 355 -13.71 -6.49 -33.93
C GLU A 355 -15.19 -6.55 -33.51
N VAL A 356 -15.72 -5.43 -32.99
CA VAL A 356 -17.12 -5.27 -32.57
C VAL A 356 -17.80 -4.14 -33.34
N GLU A 357 -19.12 -4.24 -33.51
CA GLU A 357 -19.93 -3.18 -34.12
C GLU A 357 -20.27 -2.11 -33.06
N VAL A 358 -19.82 -0.87 -33.28
CA VAL A 358 -20.12 0.28 -32.43
C VAL A 358 -21.05 1.23 -33.16
N THR A 359 -22.24 1.47 -32.59
CA THR A 359 -23.23 2.41 -33.12
C THR A 359 -23.14 3.75 -32.40
N PHE A 360 -22.86 4.82 -33.13
CA PHE A 360 -22.84 6.19 -32.63
C PHE A 360 -24.19 6.84 -32.87
N SER A 361 -24.78 7.45 -31.84
CA SER A 361 -26.12 8.06 -31.91
C SER A 361 -26.11 9.50 -31.39
N VAL A 362 -26.79 10.42 -32.09
CA VAL A 362 -26.96 11.83 -31.68
C VAL A 362 -28.39 12.30 -31.90
N ASP A 363 -28.92 13.06 -30.93
CA ASP A 363 -30.20 13.74 -31.02
C ASP A 363 -30.00 15.18 -31.52
N MET A 364 -30.64 15.50 -32.64
CA MET A 364 -30.60 16.81 -33.30
C MET A 364 -31.86 17.65 -33.03
N SER A 365 -32.73 17.26 -32.09
CA SER A 365 -34.04 17.89 -31.86
C SER A 365 -34.00 19.39 -31.54
N GLU A 366 -32.88 19.87 -31.00
CA GLU A 366 -32.67 21.29 -30.68
C GLU A 366 -31.92 22.06 -31.78
N GLN A 367 -31.55 21.38 -32.86
CA GLN A 367 -30.76 21.94 -33.95
C GLN A 367 -31.58 22.05 -35.23
N THR A 368 -31.21 23.01 -36.09
CA THR A 368 -31.64 22.97 -37.49
C THR A 368 -30.65 22.10 -38.26
N VAL A 369 -31.08 20.93 -38.70
CA VAL A 369 -30.23 20.01 -39.48
C VAL A 369 -29.84 20.64 -40.82
N SER A 370 -28.56 20.57 -41.15
CA SER A 370 -28.00 21.05 -42.40
C SER A 370 -28.60 20.31 -43.60
N PRO A 371 -28.80 20.98 -44.75
CA PRO A 371 -29.19 20.31 -45.98
C PRO A 371 -28.23 19.20 -46.44
N ASP A 372 -26.96 19.29 -46.01
CA ASP A 372 -25.95 18.27 -46.29
C ASP A 372 -26.02 17.07 -45.33
N GLY A 373 -26.88 17.12 -44.31
CA GLY A 373 -27.10 16.06 -43.33
C GLY A 373 -26.17 16.11 -42.12
N ILE A 374 -26.20 15.04 -41.32
CA ILE A 374 -25.34 14.84 -40.15
C ILE A 374 -24.23 13.86 -40.51
N HIS A 375 -23.01 14.14 -40.07
CA HIS A 375 -21.86 13.26 -40.24
C HIS A 375 -21.17 13.03 -38.89
N ILE A 376 -20.35 11.99 -38.82
CA ILE A 376 -19.44 11.73 -37.70
C ILE A 376 -18.00 11.75 -38.20
N ALA A 377 -17.14 12.45 -37.46
CA ALA A 377 -15.72 12.50 -37.72
C ALA A 377 -14.96 11.97 -36.50
N GLY A 378 -14.27 10.85 -36.64
CA GLY A 378 -13.37 10.34 -35.59
C GLY A 378 -12.07 9.75 -36.11
N SER A 379 -11.25 9.31 -35.17
CA SER A 379 -9.95 8.65 -35.41
C SER A 379 -10.07 7.42 -36.33
N PHE A 380 -11.15 6.65 -36.22
CA PHE A 380 -11.43 5.43 -37.00
C PHE A 380 -11.63 5.65 -38.51
N GLN A 381 -11.78 6.91 -38.96
CA GLN A 381 -11.89 7.24 -40.38
C GLN A 381 -10.92 8.34 -40.84
N GLY A 382 -10.02 8.80 -39.94
CA GLY A 382 -9.00 9.80 -40.28
C GLY A 382 -9.46 11.26 -40.21
N TRP A 383 -10.45 11.57 -39.37
CA TRP A 383 -10.95 12.93 -39.13
C TRP A 383 -11.44 13.69 -40.40
N ASP A 384 -12.02 12.99 -41.38
CA ASP A 384 -12.73 13.64 -42.48
C ASP A 384 -14.20 13.97 -42.10
N PRO A 385 -14.60 15.25 -42.01
CA PRO A 385 -15.93 15.66 -41.58
C PRO A 385 -17.05 15.34 -42.58
N ALA A 386 -16.72 14.92 -43.81
CA ALA A 386 -17.69 14.59 -44.84
C ALA A 386 -17.74 13.08 -45.17
N ALA A 387 -16.83 12.28 -44.60
CA ALA A 387 -16.66 10.88 -45.03
C ALA A 387 -17.80 9.96 -44.59
N SER A 388 -18.36 10.17 -43.39
CA SER A 388 -19.28 9.23 -42.76
C SER A 388 -20.63 9.89 -42.44
N PRO A 389 -21.61 9.88 -43.36
CA PRO A 389 -22.95 10.37 -43.09
C PRO A 389 -23.69 9.46 -42.12
N MET A 390 -24.46 10.06 -41.20
CA MET A 390 -25.33 9.37 -40.25
C MET A 390 -26.75 9.26 -40.80
N ALA A 391 -27.41 8.13 -40.57
CA ALA A 391 -28.76 7.85 -41.02
C ALA A 391 -29.80 8.41 -40.03
N ASP A 392 -30.81 9.11 -40.53
CA ASP A 392 -31.97 9.55 -39.75
C ASP A 392 -32.87 8.36 -39.41
N MET A 393 -33.00 8.06 -38.13
CA MET A 393 -33.81 6.97 -37.58
C MET A 393 -35.23 7.41 -37.21
N GLY A 394 -35.57 8.68 -37.44
CA GLY A 394 -36.80 9.32 -37.02
C GLY A 394 -36.63 10.12 -35.72
N GLU A 395 -37.59 11.00 -35.44
CA GLU A 395 -37.60 11.86 -34.24
C GLU A 395 -36.32 12.72 -34.07
N ASN A 396 -35.63 13.03 -35.17
CA ASN A 396 -34.34 13.74 -35.23
C ASN A 396 -33.15 12.99 -34.60
N ILE A 397 -33.24 11.67 -34.44
CA ILE A 397 -32.14 10.83 -33.98
C ILE A 397 -31.35 10.33 -35.20
N TYR A 398 -30.03 10.52 -35.18
CA TYR A 398 -29.12 10.11 -36.26
C TYR A 398 -28.12 9.07 -35.77
N GLU A 399 -27.88 8.02 -36.57
CA GLU A 399 -27.00 6.91 -36.20
C GLU A 399 -25.99 6.52 -37.30
N ALA A 400 -24.81 6.04 -36.91
CA ALA A 400 -23.83 5.40 -37.79
C ALA A 400 -23.04 4.30 -37.05
N SER A 401 -22.77 3.18 -37.72
CA SER A 401 -22.08 2.03 -37.11
C SER A 401 -20.74 1.73 -37.79
N PHE A 402 -19.74 1.32 -37.00
CA PHE A 402 -18.39 0.98 -37.47
C PHE A 402 -17.89 -0.30 -36.78
N MET A 403 -17.11 -1.11 -37.50
CA MET A 403 -16.36 -2.21 -36.89
C MET A 403 -15.07 -1.63 -36.29
N LEU A 404 -14.93 -1.70 -34.97
CA LEU A 404 -13.79 -1.18 -34.21
C LEU A 404 -13.20 -2.31 -33.36
N TRP A 405 -11.89 -2.26 -33.10
CA TRP A 405 -11.23 -3.26 -32.27
C TRP A 405 -11.47 -2.95 -30.79
N SER A 406 -11.80 -3.97 -29.99
CA SER A 406 -11.91 -3.82 -28.53
C SER A 406 -10.61 -3.29 -27.93
N ASP A 407 -10.72 -2.60 -26.80
CA ASP A 407 -9.62 -1.98 -26.07
C ASP A 407 -8.93 -0.79 -26.78
N GLU A 408 -9.36 -0.44 -28.01
CA GLU A 408 -9.00 0.83 -28.62
C GLU A 408 -9.83 1.98 -28.04
N VAL A 409 -9.19 3.14 -27.90
CA VAL A 409 -9.85 4.39 -27.53
C VAL A 409 -10.00 5.25 -28.76
N HIS A 410 -11.24 5.54 -29.14
CA HIS A 410 -11.52 6.41 -30.28
C HIS A 410 -12.13 7.73 -29.86
N GLN A 411 -11.49 8.82 -30.30
CA GLN A 411 -12.07 10.16 -30.22
C GLN A 411 -12.90 10.48 -31.47
N TYR A 412 -13.98 11.26 -31.29
CA TYR A 412 -14.90 11.65 -32.35
C TYR A 412 -15.66 12.97 -32.07
N LYS A 413 -16.30 13.50 -33.12
CA LYS A 413 -17.24 14.64 -33.10
C LYS A 413 -18.40 14.40 -34.06
N PHE A 414 -19.59 14.86 -33.70
CA PHE A 414 -20.72 15.01 -34.63
C PHE A 414 -20.60 16.31 -35.43
N ILE A 415 -20.98 16.26 -36.71
CA ILE A 415 -20.91 17.35 -37.68
C ILE A 415 -22.30 17.60 -38.25
N ASN A 416 -22.84 18.81 -38.08
CA ASN A 416 -24.13 19.21 -38.66
C ASN A 416 -23.92 19.87 -40.03
N GLY A 417 -23.38 19.12 -40.98
CA GLY A 417 -22.91 19.60 -42.27
C GLY A 417 -21.80 18.70 -42.79
N ILE A 418 -20.83 19.29 -43.50
CA ILE A 418 -19.70 18.55 -44.10
C ILE A 418 -18.34 19.22 -43.83
N THR A 419 -18.30 20.21 -42.93
CA THR A 419 -17.08 20.93 -42.58
C THR A 419 -16.91 21.01 -41.07
N PHE A 420 -15.67 21.20 -40.59
CA PHE A 420 -15.42 21.38 -39.15
C PHE A 420 -15.98 22.69 -38.58
N ASP A 421 -16.34 23.66 -39.43
CA ASP A 421 -17.08 24.85 -38.99
C ASP A 421 -18.49 24.48 -38.49
N ASP A 422 -19.00 23.31 -38.90
CA ASP A 422 -20.30 22.75 -38.50
C ASP A 422 -20.17 21.68 -37.40
N ALA A 423 -18.97 21.51 -36.83
CA ALA A 423 -18.72 20.54 -35.78
C ALA A 423 -19.34 20.96 -34.44
N GLU A 424 -19.75 19.97 -33.65
CA GLU A 424 -20.23 20.24 -32.30
C GLU A 424 -19.14 20.84 -31.38
N THR A 425 -19.59 21.63 -30.41
CA THR A 425 -18.77 22.05 -29.28
C THR A 425 -19.04 21.08 -28.14
N VAL A 426 -18.09 20.18 -27.87
CA VAL A 426 -18.21 19.19 -26.79
C VAL A 426 -17.88 19.87 -25.46
N PRO A 427 -18.75 19.80 -24.44
CA PRO A 427 -18.44 20.31 -23.12
C PRO A 427 -17.28 19.54 -22.48
N ALA A 428 -16.45 20.24 -21.68
CA ALA A 428 -15.33 19.62 -20.96
C ALA A 428 -15.78 18.47 -20.03
N ALA A 429 -17.01 18.53 -19.51
CA ALA A 429 -17.56 17.53 -18.58
C ALA A 429 -17.71 16.13 -19.21
N CYS A 430 -17.84 16.03 -20.54
CA CYS A 430 -17.99 14.77 -21.26
C CYS A 430 -17.05 14.67 -22.48
N GLY A 431 -15.96 15.43 -22.46
CA GLY A 431 -15.01 15.50 -23.56
C GLY A 431 -13.57 15.40 -23.08
N VAL A 432 -12.70 14.93 -23.95
CA VAL A 432 -11.25 14.90 -23.77
C VAL A 432 -10.62 16.02 -24.58
N ASP A 433 -9.60 16.70 -24.02
CA ASP A 433 -8.92 17.83 -24.68
C ASP A 433 -8.38 17.38 -26.04
N ASP A 434 -8.73 18.13 -27.09
CA ASP A 434 -8.33 17.85 -28.47
C ASP A 434 -6.95 18.42 -28.85
N GLY A 435 -6.27 19.07 -27.90
CA GLY A 435 -4.96 19.72 -28.07
C GLY A 435 -5.01 21.00 -28.92
N GLN A 436 -6.20 21.46 -29.29
CA GLN A 436 -6.45 22.64 -30.13
C GLN A 436 -7.34 23.69 -29.42
N GLY A 437 -7.58 23.50 -28.12
CA GLY A 437 -8.39 24.41 -27.30
C GLY A 437 -9.89 24.08 -27.33
N GLY A 438 -10.25 22.87 -27.75
CA GLY A 438 -11.58 22.30 -27.64
C GLY A 438 -11.55 20.89 -27.04
N PHE A 439 -12.69 20.21 -27.09
CA PHE A 439 -12.82 18.83 -26.60
C PHE A 439 -13.43 17.93 -27.67
N ASN A 440 -13.01 16.67 -27.68
CA ASN A 440 -13.60 15.58 -28.46
C ASN A 440 -14.41 14.66 -27.56
N ARG A 441 -15.45 14.02 -28.09
CA ARG A 441 -16.05 12.85 -27.43
C ARG A 441 -15.09 11.68 -27.57
N TYR A 442 -15.20 10.67 -26.71
CA TYR A 442 -14.42 9.45 -26.80
C TYR A 442 -15.27 8.22 -26.50
N ILE A 443 -14.80 7.06 -26.97
CA ILE A 443 -15.31 5.75 -26.59
C ILE A 443 -14.14 4.81 -26.36
N ASP A 444 -14.17 4.11 -25.23
CA ASP A 444 -13.38 2.91 -24.98
C ASP A 444 -14.17 1.74 -25.53
N VAL A 445 -13.64 1.07 -26.56
CA VAL A 445 -14.41 0.04 -27.29
C VAL A 445 -14.51 -1.24 -26.45
N PRO A 446 -15.73 -1.70 -26.09
CA PRO A 446 -15.90 -2.91 -25.31
C PRO A 446 -15.69 -4.18 -26.14
N VAL A 447 -15.63 -5.33 -25.49
CA VAL A 447 -15.48 -6.66 -26.13
C VAL A 447 -16.78 -7.22 -26.75
N VAL A 448 -17.87 -6.42 -26.77
CA VAL A 448 -19.15 -6.79 -27.37
C VAL A 448 -19.74 -5.62 -28.16
N ASP A 449 -20.60 -5.92 -29.15
CA ASP A 449 -21.32 -4.88 -29.90
C ASP A 449 -22.05 -3.92 -28.95
N THR A 450 -21.94 -2.62 -29.23
CA THR A 450 -22.44 -1.57 -28.34
C THR A 450 -23.00 -0.38 -29.10
N ALA A 451 -23.74 0.47 -28.39
CA ALA A 451 -24.15 1.79 -28.88
C ALA A 451 -23.70 2.86 -27.88
N THR A 452 -23.23 4.01 -28.40
CA THR A 452 -22.93 5.16 -27.55
C THR A 452 -24.20 5.68 -26.89
N GLN A 453 -24.05 6.33 -25.74
CA GLN A 453 -25.16 7.07 -25.13
C GLN A 453 -25.76 8.05 -26.14
N LEU A 454 -27.10 8.07 -26.25
CA LEU A 454 -27.81 9.10 -27.01
C LEU A 454 -27.70 10.43 -26.28
N VAL A 455 -27.11 11.42 -26.95
CA VAL A 455 -26.81 12.75 -26.42
C VAL A 455 -27.36 13.82 -27.36
N CYS A 456 -27.73 14.97 -26.82
CA CYS A 456 -28.05 16.13 -27.63
C CYS A 456 -26.78 16.69 -28.28
N PHE A 457 -26.89 17.16 -29.51
CA PHE A 457 -25.77 17.79 -30.22
C PHE A 457 -25.14 18.93 -29.41
N SER A 458 -23.82 18.90 -29.19
CA SER A 458 -23.09 19.84 -28.32
C SER A 458 -23.45 19.81 -26.82
N SER A 459 -24.09 18.73 -26.35
CA SER A 459 -24.40 18.50 -24.93
C SER A 459 -23.88 17.14 -24.43
N CYS A 460 -23.74 17.01 -23.12
CA CYS A 460 -23.53 15.73 -22.46
C CYS A 460 -24.84 14.97 -22.21
N ASP A 461 -25.96 15.71 -22.18
CA ASP A 461 -27.27 15.20 -21.80
C ASP A 461 -28.19 15.01 -23.00
N SER A 462 -29.30 14.30 -22.78
CA SER A 462 -30.39 14.20 -23.76
C SER A 462 -31.02 15.56 -24.07
N CYS A 463 -31.56 15.75 -25.28
CA CYS A 463 -32.24 17.00 -25.60
C CYS A 463 -33.45 17.22 -24.67
N GLY A 464 -33.69 18.48 -24.29
CA GLY A 464 -34.76 18.87 -23.37
C GLY A 464 -34.48 18.59 -21.89
N TYR A 465 -33.24 18.20 -21.54
CA TYR A 465 -32.83 18.09 -20.14
C TYR A 465 -32.89 19.46 -19.45
N ILE A 466 -33.60 19.51 -18.32
CA ILE A 466 -33.66 20.69 -17.45
C ILE A 466 -32.93 20.29 -16.17
N PRO A 467 -31.79 20.92 -15.84
CA PRO A 467 -31.05 20.60 -14.63
C PRO A 467 -31.96 20.78 -13.41
N VAL A 468 -32.03 19.76 -12.56
CA VAL A 468 -32.84 19.82 -11.34
C VAL A 468 -32.05 20.61 -10.29
N GLU A 469 -32.64 21.69 -9.79
CA GLU A 469 -32.12 22.38 -8.61
C GLU A 469 -32.66 21.70 -7.35
N VAL A 470 -31.75 21.31 -6.45
CA VAL A 470 -32.05 20.66 -5.16
C VAL A 470 -31.49 21.47 -4.00
N GLU A 471 -32.09 21.32 -2.82
CA GLU A 471 -31.60 21.96 -1.60
C GLU A 471 -30.56 21.06 -0.90
N VAL A 472 -29.33 21.55 -0.78
CA VAL A 472 -28.22 20.86 -0.09
C VAL A 472 -27.93 21.57 1.23
N THR A 473 -28.15 20.88 2.34
CA THR A 473 -27.87 21.37 3.70
C THR A 473 -26.51 20.85 4.18
N PHE A 474 -25.53 21.74 4.29
CA PHE A 474 -24.22 21.48 4.86
C PHE A 474 -24.29 21.63 6.38
N ALA A 475 -23.60 20.74 7.11
CA ALA A 475 -23.60 20.74 8.56
C ALA A 475 -22.19 20.51 9.12
N ILE A 476 -21.80 21.24 10.17
CA ILE A 476 -20.52 21.05 10.88
C ILE A 476 -20.70 21.19 12.40
N ASP A 477 -20.07 20.28 13.16
CA ASP A 477 -20.00 20.33 14.62
C ASP A 477 -18.72 21.06 15.04
N MET A 478 -18.89 22.13 15.81
CA MET A 478 -17.83 23.02 16.29
C MET A 478 -17.53 22.83 17.78
N SER A 479 -17.97 21.71 18.39
CA SER A 479 -17.90 21.50 19.84
C SER A 479 -16.47 21.43 20.41
N GLU A 480 -15.48 21.06 19.60
CA GLU A 480 -14.06 21.01 20.00
C GLU A 480 -13.30 22.31 19.70
N GLU A 481 -13.96 23.27 19.05
CA GLU A 481 -13.35 24.50 18.59
C GLU A 481 -13.67 25.71 19.47
N ILE A 482 -12.73 26.66 19.53
CA ILE A 482 -13.03 27.99 20.05
C ILE A 482 -13.60 28.81 18.89
N LEU A 483 -14.90 29.09 18.95
CA LEU A 483 -15.60 29.84 17.91
C LEU A 483 -15.01 31.24 17.72
N SER A 484 -14.74 31.58 16.46
CA SER A 484 -14.38 32.94 16.07
C SER A 484 -15.54 33.90 16.32
N ALA A 485 -15.20 35.13 16.71
CA ALA A 485 -16.19 36.20 16.88
C ALA A 485 -16.87 36.59 15.57
N GLU A 486 -16.25 36.26 14.43
CA GLU A 486 -16.81 36.49 13.10
C GLU A 486 -17.75 35.36 12.63
N GLY A 487 -17.89 34.27 13.40
CA GLY A 487 -18.82 33.16 13.08
C GLY A 487 -18.19 32.02 12.27
N VAL A 488 -19.03 31.09 11.82
CA VAL A 488 -18.64 29.90 11.02
C VAL A 488 -19.17 30.06 9.60
N HIS A 489 -18.34 29.77 8.60
CA HIS A 489 -18.67 29.94 7.19
C HIS A 489 -18.36 28.69 6.36
N LEU A 490 -18.91 28.65 5.16
CA LEU A 490 -18.68 27.65 4.14
C LEU A 490 -18.06 28.30 2.90
N ALA A 491 -16.93 27.78 2.43
CA ALA A 491 -16.22 28.25 1.24
C ALA A 491 -16.11 27.12 0.22
N GLY A 492 -16.34 27.38 -1.06
CA GLY A 492 -16.34 26.32 -2.07
C GLY A 492 -16.40 26.82 -3.50
N SER A 493 -16.50 25.87 -4.43
CA SER A 493 -16.61 26.15 -5.87
C SER A 493 -17.89 26.88 -6.27
N PHE A 494 -19.00 26.65 -5.56
CA PHE A 494 -20.34 27.19 -5.87
C PHE A 494 -20.50 28.70 -5.63
N GLN A 495 -19.54 29.34 -4.96
CA GLN A 495 -19.51 30.77 -4.64
C GLN A 495 -18.14 31.41 -4.91
N GLY A 496 -17.25 30.70 -5.62
CA GLY A 496 -15.95 31.23 -6.03
C GLY A 496 -14.90 31.33 -4.93
N TRP A 497 -14.95 30.44 -3.94
CA TRP A 497 -13.95 30.28 -2.88
C TRP A 497 -13.71 31.56 -2.05
N ASP A 498 -14.77 32.30 -1.74
CA ASP A 498 -14.71 33.40 -0.76
C ASP A 498 -14.94 32.85 0.67
N PRO A 499 -13.94 32.90 1.57
CA PRO A 499 -14.03 32.29 2.91
C PRO A 499 -15.06 32.95 3.84
N GLY A 500 -15.54 34.15 3.53
CA GLY A 500 -16.55 34.85 4.34
C GLY A 500 -17.92 34.98 3.66
N ALA A 501 -18.13 34.38 2.48
CA ALA A 501 -19.33 34.64 1.69
C ALA A 501 -20.60 33.93 2.19
N THR A 502 -20.46 32.75 2.79
CA THR A 502 -21.60 31.91 3.19
C THR A 502 -21.56 31.63 4.68
N GLU A 503 -22.20 32.49 5.47
CA GLU A 503 -22.33 32.32 6.93
C GLU A 503 -23.27 31.17 7.28
N MET A 504 -22.85 30.31 8.21
CA MET A 504 -23.61 29.18 8.72
C MET A 504 -24.32 29.55 10.03
N THR A 505 -25.50 28.97 10.28
CA THR A 505 -26.30 29.25 11.46
C THR A 505 -26.25 28.10 12.46
N GLU A 506 -26.09 28.39 13.74
CA GLU A 506 -26.19 27.36 14.79
C GLU A 506 -27.65 26.87 14.93
N THR A 507 -27.90 25.59 14.63
CA THR A 507 -29.23 24.96 14.69
C THR A 507 -29.37 23.91 15.80
N GLY A 508 -28.24 23.45 16.36
CA GLY A 508 -28.16 22.52 17.49
C GLY A 508 -27.11 22.95 18.51
N ILE A 509 -26.76 22.07 19.46
CA ILE A 509 -25.67 22.34 20.41
C ILE A 509 -24.37 22.28 19.61
N ASN A 510 -23.73 23.44 19.36
CA ASN A 510 -22.50 23.56 18.57
C ASN A 510 -22.59 23.04 17.11
N LEU A 511 -23.80 22.76 16.62
CA LEU A 511 -24.03 22.31 15.25
C LEU A 511 -24.43 23.50 14.38
N TYR A 512 -23.62 23.77 13.35
CA TYR A 512 -23.82 24.85 12.39
C TYR A 512 -24.27 24.29 11.06
N GLU A 513 -25.33 24.88 10.49
CA GLU A 513 -25.91 24.45 9.22
C GLU A 513 -26.10 25.62 8.23
N VAL A 514 -26.01 25.32 6.94
CA VAL A 514 -26.45 26.21 5.86
C VAL A 514 -27.06 25.40 4.72
N THR A 515 -28.15 25.88 4.14
CA THR A 515 -28.79 25.25 2.98
C THR A 515 -28.54 26.09 1.73
N LEU A 516 -28.07 25.44 0.67
CA LEU A 516 -27.82 26.03 -0.65
C LEU A 516 -28.63 25.31 -1.71
N THR A 517 -29.19 26.08 -2.66
CA THR A 517 -29.80 25.53 -3.87
C THR A 517 -28.70 25.25 -4.89
N LEU A 518 -28.50 23.99 -5.26
CA LEU A 518 -27.44 23.54 -6.16
C LEU A 518 -28.01 22.65 -7.27
N THR A 519 -27.30 22.53 -8.38
CA THR A 519 -27.76 21.79 -9.55
C THR A 519 -27.32 20.33 -9.48
N GLU A 520 -28.25 19.39 -9.63
CA GLU A 520 -27.99 17.95 -9.69
C GLU A 520 -26.85 17.61 -10.67
N GLY A 521 -25.95 16.73 -10.23
CA GLY A 521 -24.81 16.25 -11.01
C GLY A 521 -23.58 17.14 -10.92
N ASP A 522 -23.69 18.38 -10.43
CA ASP A 522 -22.53 19.25 -10.28
C ASP A 522 -21.55 18.68 -9.25
N PHE A 523 -20.26 18.66 -9.60
CA PHE A 523 -19.19 18.36 -8.68
C PHE A 523 -18.74 19.64 -7.98
N HIS A 524 -18.70 19.60 -6.65
CA HIS A 524 -18.31 20.73 -5.84
C HIS A 524 -17.28 20.34 -4.79
N GLU A 525 -16.21 21.13 -4.72
CA GLU A 525 -15.28 21.14 -3.60
C GLU A 525 -15.61 22.29 -2.63
N PHE A 526 -15.34 22.05 -1.33
CA PHE A 526 -15.60 23.01 -0.25
C PHE A 526 -14.73 22.80 1.00
N LYS A 527 -14.76 23.79 1.90
CA LYS A 527 -14.16 23.80 3.24
C LYS A 527 -15.04 24.58 4.22
N TYR A 528 -15.06 24.15 5.48
CA TYR A 528 -15.58 24.93 6.60
C TYR A 528 -14.53 25.92 7.12
N ILE A 529 -14.98 27.10 7.54
CA ILE A 529 -14.13 28.21 8.01
C ILE A 529 -14.63 28.67 9.38
N ASN A 530 -13.78 28.62 10.41
CA ASN A 530 -14.10 29.16 11.74
C ASN A 530 -13.68 30.64 11.84
N GLY A 531 -14.28 31.47 11.00
CA GLY A 531 -13.92 32.87 10.83
C GLY A 531 -14.27 33.33 9.43
N ILE A 532 -13.48 34.25 8.86
CA ILE A 532 -13.69 34.78 7.51
C ILE A 532 -12.40 34.79 6.68
N THR A 533 -11.35 34.09 7.14
CA THR A 533 -10.05 34.03 6.48
C THR A 533 -9.57 32.60 6.30
N TRP A 534 -8.67 32.38 5.34
CA TRP A 534 -8.11 31.05 5.07
C TRP A 534 -7.24 30.52 6.20
N ASP A 535 -6.68 31.39 7.04
CA ASP A 535 -5.95 30.99 8.24
C ASP A 535 -6.88 30.30 9.26
N ASP A 536 -8.19 30.52 9.15
CA ASP A 536 -9.23 29.92 9.99
C ASP A 536 -9.91 28.70 9.33
N SER A 537 -9.36 28.20 8.21
CA SER A 537 -9.92 27.08 7.47
C SER A 537 -9.60 25.73 8.11
N GLU A 538 -10.50 24.77 7.93
CA GLU A 538 -10.25 23.41 8.39
C GLU A 538 -9.11 22.71 7.63
N SER A 539 -8.40 21.83 8.33
CA SER A 539 -7.48 20.87 7.74
C SER A 539 -8.24 19.57 7.47
N VAL A 540 -8.53 19.25 6.21
CA VAL A 540 -9.29 18.05 5.84
C VAL A 540 -8.35 16.84 5.74
N PRO A 541 -8.63 15.70 6.39
CA PRO A 541 -7.84 14.48 6.23
C PRO A 541 -7.99 13.88 4.83
N GLN A 542 -6.93 13.21 4.35
CA GLN A 542 -6.90 12.61 3.01
C GLN A 542 -8.03 11.60 2.79
N GLU A 543 -8.43 10.86 3.83
CA GLU A 543 -9.47 9.83 3.72
C GLU A 543 -10.89 10.37 3.44
N CYS A 544 -11.14 11.67 3.59
CA CYS A 544 -12.41 12.31 3.25
C CYS A 544 -12.25 13.59 2.43
N GLY A 545 -11.09 13.79 1.82
CA GLY A 545 -10.80 14.96 0.98
C GLY A 545 -10.18 14.59 -0.36
N THR A 546 -10.27 15.53 -1.30
CA THR A 546 -9.57 15.50 -2.59
C THR A 546 -8.42 16.50 -2.57
N ASP A 547 -7.31 16.18 -3.23
CA ASP A 547 -6.10 17.05 -3.28
C ASP A 547 -6.49 18.43 -3.82
N ASP A 548 -6.15 19.49 -3.09
CA ASP A 548 -6.46 20.88 -3.44
C ASP A 548 -5.40 21.52 -4.37
N GLY A 549 -4.40 20.75 -4.79
CA GLY A 549 -3.30 21.18 -5.64
C GLY A 549 -2.28 22.09 -4.94
N GLN A 550 -2.43 22.30 -3.62
CA GLN A 550 -1.63 23.18 -2.78
C GLN A 550 -1.00 22.46 -1.58
N GLY A 551 -1.10 21.13 -1.55
CA GLY A 551 -0.56 20.29 -0.48
C GLY A 551 -1.51 20.06 0.69
N GLY A 552 -2.78 20.41 0.52
CA GLY A 552 -3.87 20.07 1.44
C GLY A 552 -5.00 19.33 0.72
N TYR A 553 -6.13 19.17 1.41
CA TYR A 553 -7.32 18.54 0.85
C TYR A 553 -8.57 19.41 1.03
N ASN A 554 -9.45 19.38 0.03
CA ASN A 554 -10.80 19.93 0.07
C ASN A 554 -11.81 18.81 0.35
N ARG A 555 -12.90 19.11 1.06
CA ARG A 555 -14.07 18.23 1.04
C ARG A 555 -14.69 18.32 -0.35
N PHE A 556 -15.31 17.25 -0.82
CA PHE A 556 -15.96 17.23 -2.13
C PHE A 556 -17.30 16.49 -2.09
N PHE A 557 -18.18 16.82 -3.01
CA PHE A 557 -19.39 16.06 -3.27
C PHE A 557 -19.89 16.23 -4.71
N ILE A 558 -20.77 15.33 -5.12
CA ILE A 558 -21.58 15.45 -6.35
C ILE A 558 -23.01 15.72 -5.89
N VAL A 559 -23.64 16.75 -6.42
CA VAL A 559 -25.01 17.12 -6.04
C VAL A 559 -25.97 15.98 -6.45
N PRO A 560 -26.72 15.40 -5.52
CA PRO A 560 -27.67 14.31 -5.83
C PRO A 560 -28.96 14.84 -6.48
N ASP A 561 -29.81 13.93 -6.94
CA ASP A 561 -31.10 14.19 -7.60
C ASP A 561 -32.24 14.53 -6.61
N VAL A 562 -31.92 14.62 -5.32
CA VAL A 562 -32.86 14.90 -4.24
C VAL A 562 -32.24 15.83 -3.19
N ASP A 563 -33.10 16.59 -2.50
CA ASP A 563 -32.70 17.41 -1.35
C ASP A 563 -31.91 16.57 -0.34
N THR A 564 -30.74 17.07 0.06
CA THR A 564 -29.76 16.29 0.84
C THR A 564 -29.25 17.08 2.03
N THR A 565 -29.08 16.40 3.15
CA THR A 565 -28.52 16.99 4.38
C THR A 565 -27.30 16.19 4.80
N PHE A 566 -26.16 16.87 4.90
CA PHE A 566 -24.93 16.32 5.48
C PHE A 566 -25.10 16.13 6.99
N VAL A 567 -24.45 15.11 7.54
CA VAL A 567 -24.31 15.00 8.99
C VAL A 567 -23.18 15.91 9.44
N GLY A 568 -23.39 16.63 10.55
CA GLY A 568 -22.33 17.40 11.19
C GLY A 568 -21.17 16.50 11.62
N VAL A 569 -20.02 16.69 11.00
CA VAL A 569 -18.73 16.09 11.41
C VAL A 569 -17.96 17.11 12.27
N CYS A 570 -16.95 16.66 12.99
CA CYS A 570 -16.09 17.58 13.72
C CYS A 570 -15.26 18.43 12.76
N PHE A 571 -15.04 19.69 13.13
CA PHE A 571 -14.23 20.60 12.35
C PHE A 571 -12.82 20.01 12.11
N GLY A 572 -12.41 19.88 10.85
CA GLY A 572 -11.13 19.26 10.48
C GLY A 572 -11.07 17.73 10.58
N GLU A 573 -12.20 17.06 10.82
CA GLU A 573 -12.26 15.60 10.93
C GLU A 573 -13.26 15.00 9.94
N CYS A 574 -13.11 13.70 9.68
CA CYS A 574 -14.04 12.96 8.83
C CYS A 574 -15.22 12.37 9.63
N GLN A 575 -15.18 12.46 10.96
CA GLN A 575 -16.14 11.85 11.88
C GLN A 575 -16.80 12.91 12.76
N PRO A 576 -17.98 12.64 13.36
CA PRO A 576 -18.55 13.48 14.41
C PRO A 576 -17.58 13.68 15.58
N CYS A 577 -17.68 14.81 16.28
CA CYS A 577 -16.81 15.11 17.44
C CYS A 577 -16.93 14.03 18.54
N ASP A 578 -15.80 13.74 19.19
CA ASP A 578 -15.75 12.80 20.30
C ASP A 578 -16.10 13.58 21.58
N TYR A 579 -17.33 13.44 22.06
CA TYR A 579 -17.74 14.05 23.32
C TYR A 579 -16.97 13.39 24.47
N GLY A 580 -15.85 14.00 24.84
CA GLY A 580 -14.93 13.55 25.87
C GLY A 580 -15.62 12.93 27.09
N ILE A 581 -15.23 11.69 27.36
CA ILE A 581 -15.53 10.87 28.52
C ILE A 581 -15.37 11.68 29.81
N PHE A 582 -16.43 11.81 30.61
CA PHE A 582 -16.26 11.92 32.05
C PHE A 582 -15.72 10.57 32.54
N ASP A 583 -14.42 10.53 32.85
CA ASP A 583 -13.84 9.44 33.62
C ASP A 583 -14.49 9.44 35.01
N HIS A 584 -15.53 8.62 35.16
CA HIS A 584 -15.98 8.14 36.46
C HIS A 584 -16.74 6.81 36.31
N ASP A 585 -16.00 5.71 36.48
CA ASP A 585 -16.48 4.46 37.08
C ASP A 585 -17.87 3.91 36.67
N SER A 586 -18.16 3.73 35.37
CA SER A 586 -19.16 2.72 34.97
C SER A 586 -18.90 2.17 33.58
N GLU A 587 -18.60 0.87 33.52
CA GLU A 587 -18.47 0.14 32.26
C GLU A 587 -19.74 0.27 31.40
N ASN A 588 -19.56 0.55 30.11
CA ASN A 588 -20.51 0.26 29.02
C ASN A 588 -21.83 1.04 28.98
N LEU A 589 -21.88 2.36 29.21
CA LEU A 589 -23.17 3.07 29.08
C LEU A 589 -23.72 3.19 27.65
N LEU A 590 -22.88 3.15 26.59
CA LEU A 590 -23.32 3.11 25.16
C LEU A 590 -22.45 2.21 24.26
N ALA A 591 -21.95 1.09 24.78
CA ALA A 591 -21.13 0.16 23.99
C ALA A 591 -21.94 -0.42 22.81
N MET A 592 -21.47 -0.23 21.58
CA MET A 592 -22.12 -0.65 20.34
C MET A 592 -21.40 -1.84 19.71
N GLN A 593 -22.16 -2.84 19.25
CA GLN A 593 -21.69 -3.93 18.40
C GLN A 593 -22.62 -4.08 17.19
N ILE A 594 -22.01 -4.26 16.03
CA ILE A 594 -22.75 -4.38 14.76
C ILE A 594 -22.55 -5.78 14.20
N SER A 595 -23.64 -6.46 13.86
CA SER A 595 -23.59 -7.76 13.18
C SER A 595 -24.74 -7.94 12.19
N PRO A 596 -24.52 -8.63 11.06
CA PRO A 596 -23.22 -9.04 10.54
C PRO A 596 -22.38 -7.82 10.07
N ASN A 597 -21.06 -7.92 10.12
CA ASN A 597 -20.13 -6.97 9.49
C ASN A 597 -18.93 -7.75 8.95
N PRO A 598 -18.74 -7.88 7.62
CA PRO A 598 -19.51 -7.22 6.56
C PRO A 598 -20.98 -7.67 6.45
N ALA A 599 -21.84 -6.77 5.99
CA ALA A 599 -23.28 -6.94 5.83
C ALA A 599 -23.71 -6.96 4.35
N ASP A 600 -24.83 -7.60 4.05
CA ASP A 600 -25.46 -7.61 2.72
C ASP A 600 -26.70 -6.72 2.76
N GLN A 601 -27.83 -7.24 3.24
CA GLN A 601 -29.11 -6.50 3.21
C GLN A 601 -29.51 -5.84 4.52
N TRP A 602 -28.94 -6.24 5.66
CA TRP A 602 -29.35 -5.73 6.97
C TRP A 602 -28.20 -5.79 7.98
N ILE A 603 -28.25 -4.89 8.96
CA ILE A 603 -27.43 -4.94 10.17
C ILE A 603 -28.31 -4.88 11.42
N GLN A 604 -27.82 -5.52 12.48
CA GLN A 604 -28.28 -5.32 13.85
C GLN A 604 -27.23 -4.58 14.64
N VAL A 605 -27.68 -3.54 15.33
CA VAL A 605 -26.88 -2.70 16.22
C VAL A 605 -27.30 -3.04 17.65
N GLU A 606 -26.49 -3.84 18.33
CA GLU A 606 -26.62 -4.05 19.76
C GLU A 606 -25.93 -2.92 20.51
N TYR A 607 -26.65 -2.28 21.44
CA TYR A 607 -26.09 -1.20 22.23
C TYR A 607 -26.58 -1.26 23.67
N THR A 608 -25.83 -0.68 24.61
CA THR A 608 -26.32 -0.47 25.97
C THR A 608 -27.00 0.90 26.05
N ASN A 609 -28.22 0.97 26.55
CA ASN A 609 -28.95 2.23 26.68
C ASN A 609 -28.61 2.91 28.03
N PRO A 610 -28.10 4.16 28.05
CA PRO A 610 -27.75 4.88 29.27
C PRO A 610 -28.96 5.27 30.15
N GLY A 611 -30.18 5.29 29.60
CA GLY A 611 -31.36 5.71 30.34
C GLY A 611 -32.57 6.04 29.46
N ASN A 612 -33.51 6.82 30.00
CA ASN A 612 -34.64 7.31 29.21
C ASN A 612 -34.20 8.50 28.34
N GLY A 613 -34.51 8.44 27.05
CA GLY A 613 -34.08 9.45 26.09
C GLY A 613 -34.54 9.12 24.67
N THR A 614 -33.94 9.77 23.69
CA THR A 614 -34.08 9.43 22.26
C THR A 614 -32.78 8.83 21.76
N VAL A 615 -32.86 7.80 20.93
CA VAL A 615 -31.70 7.19 20.25
C VAL A 615 -31.87 7.40 18.76
N GLU A 616 -30.91 8.05 18.14
CA GLU A 616 -30.82 8.22 16.69
C GLU A 616 -29.80 7.21 16.16
N LEU A 617 -30.20 6.39 15.19
CA LEU A 617 -29.31 5.54 14.41
C LEU A 617 -29.19 6.14 13.01
N SER A 618 -27.98 6.49 12.58
CA SER A 618 -27.71 6.97 11.23
C SER A 618 -26.61 6.17 10.56
N ILE A 619 -26.70 6.02 9.24
CA ILE A 619 -25.63 5.45 8.42
C ILE A 619 -25.22 6.51 7.41
N ILE A 620 -23.92 6.69 7.29
CA ILE A 620 -23.30 7.73 6.50
C ILE A 620 -22.32 7.08 5.54
N ASN A 621 -22.28 7.51 4.29
CA ASN A 621 -21.23 7.09 3.37
C ASN A 621 -19.90 7.79 3.72
N MET A 622 -18.82 7.41 3.05
CA MET A 622 -17.50 8.02 3.28
C MET A 622 -17.41 9.50 2.89
N MET A 623 -18.40 10.02 2.16
CA MET A 623 -18.50 11.44 1.78
C MET A 623 -19.26 12.28 2.82
N GLY A 624 -19.66 11.70 3.96
CA GLY A 624 -20.42 12.43 4.99
C GLY A 624 -21.92 12.55 4.71
N VAL A 625 -22.43 11.93 3.64
CA VAL A 625 -23.85 11.95 3.29
C VAL A 625 -24.63 10.92 4.09
N GLN A 626 -25.69 11.37 4.76
CA GLN A 626 -26.59 10.49 5.51
C GLN A 626 -27.44 9.65 4.57
N VAL A 627 -27.17 8.35 4.48
CA VAL A 627 -27.91 7.41 3.62
C VAL A 627 -29.01 6.65 4.36
N PHE A 628 -28.99 6.68 5.70
CA PHE A 628 -30.04 6.11 6.55
C PHE A 628 -30.16 6.93 7.84
N LYS A 629 -31.39 7.13 8.32
CA LYS A 629 -31.66 7.72 9.63
C LYS A 629 -32.93 7.12 10.23
N GLN A 630 -32.88 6.80 11.52
CA GLN A 630 -34.04 6.38 12.28
C GLN A 630 -33.96 6.76 13.75
N ASP A 631 -35.01 7.40 14.25
CA ASP A 631 -35.15 7.76 15.65
C ASP A 631 -35.95 6.72 16.44
N TYR A 632 -35.49 6.47 17.66
CA TYR A 632 -36.05 5.50 18.59
C TYR A 632 -36.26 6.13 19.96
N THR A 633 -37.29 5.69 20.68
CA THR A 633 -37.45 6.06 22.10
C THR A 633 -36.71 5.06 22.97
N ALA A 634 -35.64 5.52 23.63
CA ALA A 634 -34.92 4.73 24.61
C ALA A 634 -35.74 4.57 25.90
N LYS A 635 -35.93 3.33 26.36
CA LYS A 635 -36.66 3.02 27.60
C LYS A 635 -35.75 2.25 28.55
N SER A 636 -35.52 2.84 29.72
CA SER A 636 -34.75 2.29 30.84
C SER A 636 -33.30 1.90 30.51
N ILE A 637 -32.49 1.80 31.55
CA ILE A 637 -31.08 1.40 31.43
C ILE A 637 -31.00 -0.07 31.02
N GLY A 638 -30.15 -0.41 30.05
CA GLY A 638 -29.86 -1.81 29.68
C GLY A 638 -29.65 -2.05 28.17
N LYS A 639 -29.29 -3.30 27.81
CA LYS A 639 -29.05 -3.69 26.41
C LYS A 639 -30.30 -3.53 25.56
N SER A 640 -30.13 -2.98 24.36
CA SER A 640 -31.14 -2.75 23.35
C SER A 640 -30.58 -3.12 21.97
N THR A 641 -31.46 -3.39 21.01
CA THR A 641 -31.06 -3.76 19.65
C THR A 641 -31.89 -2.96 18.65
N LEU A 642 -31.21 -2.37 17.67
CA LEU A 642 -31.83 -1.70 16.51
C LEU A 642 -31.48 -2.47 15.24
N GLY A 643 -32.31 -2.34 14.21
CA GLY A 643 -32.02 -2.89 12.89
C GLY A 643 -32.01 -1.79 11.84
N ALA A 644 -31.12 -1.91 10.86
CA ALA A 644 -31.13 -1.07 9.68
C ALA A 644 -31.14 -1.95 8.41
N ASN A 645 -31.97 -1.56 7.45
CA ASN A 645 -32.05 -2.20 6.14
C ASN A 645 -31.09 -1.48 5.19
N LEU A 646 -30.13 -2.21 4.63
CA LEU A 646 -29.07 -1.71 3.76
C LEU A 646 -29.29 -2.06 2.29
N SER A 647 -30.40 -2.72 1.93
CA SER A 647 -30.66 -3.23 0.57
C SER A 647 -30.67 -2.18 -0.54
N GLN A 648 -30.68 -0.89 -0.22
CA GLN A 648 -30.62 0.21 -1.19
C GLN A 648 -29.25 0.90 -1.22
N LEU A 649 -28.31 0.47 -0.38
CA LEU A 649 -26.96 1.03 -0.33
C LEU A 649 -26.07 0.31 -1.35
N SER A 650 -25.19 1.07 -2.01
CA SER A 650 -24.13 0.53 -2.84
C SER A 650 -23.13 -0.28 -2.01
N LYS A 651 -22.38 -1.16 -2.67
CA LYS A 651 -21.27 -1.88 -2.03
C LYS A 651 -20.20 -0.88 -1.60
N GLY A 652 -19.66 -1.03 -0.40
CA GLY A 652 -18.62 -0.13 0.09
C GLY A 652 -18.53 -0.02 1.61
N LEU A 653 -17.63 0.85 2.05
CA LEU A 653 -17.46 1.19 3.46
C LEU A 653 -18.42 2.32 3.84
N TYR A 654 -19.08 2.18 4.99
CA TYR A 654 -19.97 3.17 5.57
C TYR A 654 -19.68 3.32 7.07
N LEU A 655 -20.18 4.40 7.64
CA LEU A 655 -20.10 4.69 9.07
C LEU A 655 -21.50 4.60 9.66
N CYS A 656 -21.64 3.78 10.70
CA CYS A 656 -22.87 3.65 11.47
C CYS A 656 -22.69 4.43 12.77
N ASN A 657 -23.51 5.47 12.95
CA ASN A 657 -23.49 6.34 14.13
C ASN A 657 -24.74 6.10 14.97
N LEU A 658 -24.53 6.02 16.29
CA LEU A 658 -25.58 5.87 17.28
C LEU A 658 -25.48 7.01 18.28
N ILE A 659 -26.51 7.86 18.37
CA ILE A 659 -26.55 9.00 19.28
C ILE A 659 -27.70 8.81 20.26
N TRP A 660 -27.41 8.67 21.54
CA TRP A 660 -28.41 8.76 22.60
C TRP A 660 -28.47 10.19 23.16
N ARG A 661 -29.68 10.73 23.35
CA ARG A 661 -29.93 12.05 23.95
C ARG A 661 -30.88 11.92 25.15
N GLY A 662 -30.39 12.28 26.32
CA GLY A 662 -31.15 12.44 27.55
C GLY A 662 -31.58 13.89 27.79
N ASN A 663 -32.08 14.18 28.99
CA ASN A 663 -32.55 15.53 29.35
C ASN A 663 -31.39 16.55 29.54
N SER A 664 -30.18 16.09 29.85
CA SER A 664 -29.01 16.94 30.16
C SER A 664 -27.69 16.40 29.62
N GLU A 665 -27.69 15.26 28.96
CA GLU A 665 -26.50 14.52 28.52
C GLU A 665 -26.79 13.89 27.16
N ALA A 666 -25.76 13.70 26.33
CA ALA A 666 -25.82 12.93 25.10
C ALA A 666 -24.58 12.02 25.03
N TYR A 667 -24.74 10.85 24.42
CA TYR A 667 -23.66 9.89 24.19
C TYR A 667 -23.68 9.49 22.71
N THR A 668 -22.51 9.43 22.09
CA THR A 668 -22.35 9.05 20.69
C THR A 668 -21.40 7.86 20.59
N GLN A 669 -21.70 6.90 19.72
CA GLN A 669 -20.80 5.81 19.37
C GLN A 669 -20.87 5.56 17.86
N SER A 670 -19.70 5.43 17.24
CA SER A 670 -19.56 5.17 15.82
C SER A 670 -18.85 3.84 15.56
N ALA A 671 -19.20 3.18 14.47
CA ALA A 671 -18.49 1.99 13.99
C ALA A 671 -18.57 1.87 12.46
N ARG A 672 -17.51 1.31 11.87
CA ARG A 672 -17.45 1.04 10.44
C ARG A 672 -18.30 -0.17 10.09
N ILE A 673 -19.06 -0.08 9.00
CA ILE A 673 -19.77 -1.21 8.40
C ILE A 673 -19.34 -1.37 6.95
N MET A 674 -19.14 -2.60 6.51
CA MET A 674 -18.86 -2.92 5.11
C MET A 674 -20.10 -3.53 4.47
N VAL A 675 -20.61 -2.94 3.39
CA VAL A 675 -21.73 -3.44 2.58
C VAL A 675 -21.18 -4.21 1.39
N LYS A 676 -21.62 -5.46 1.20
CA LYS A 676 -21.11 -6.41 0.20
C LYS A 676 -21.89 -6.44 -1.11
#